data_AF-A0A1B8D888-F1
#
_entry.id   AF-A0A1B8D888-F1
#
_cell.length_a   1.000
_cell.length_b   1.000
_cell.length_c   1.000
_cell.angle_alpha   90.00
_cell.angle_beta   90.00
_cell.angle_gamma   90.00
#
_symmetry.space_group_name_H-M   'P 1'
#
loop_
_entity.id
_entity.type
_entity.pdbx_description
1 polymer ?
#
loop_
_entity_poly.entity_id
_entity_poly.type
_entity_poly.pdbx_seq_one_letter_code
_entity_poly.pdbx_strand_id
1 'polypeptide(L)'
;MALARSWYQGRLQHPLPHPPVVPDEMQPAFSNEKWKDTRTGMPDRPELEWSGGIREFPFTSTCLRLALNADRRYFTRLGDVQEQSLDTVFHLNNVEYGAIVFDVTDLDNVGYGILSSRVIYSFEGYDFTEDFEQDMYGIMDGWRPTNMPAIELEKSRARPLSGTGYMRQYGMHNVTSAIERLRRYSVIKGAVINYVCPPSNSVAEPGGPARQSVTPDEEISRLIQAGRDAALVIEDFGDTIGQPEFQSRLLARLQRDPGALDGPQSVTQLLGLAFSGQSHLNLVTLKCLSYDTIAATLSSTRLGEVEALSICLDGISDGDSPEPLINALDLHESIRTICFLEGPLRTDEVKSTRLFAQLRESPHGRSLLSSRRVILTGAFSAPFQRKQWLPDPAGNTTLLKDFPVQKLFVRQQYLDLSDERSPPRFRPCHFSLADALLRPRFLVDGFLRYCQSIITDRFLFSLAATPSNLVADEGQFPGLTIDPIPAENCAIPESARASEVNEEGQRVDLWPALRPLEPGSWIVLVSREWHTTRPQRRKIVALGSLDGMDPGLPLVRYAFLRAKERVELPDEPEEAVDALTAPEYLEVVGGVKEFLRQTAPSFDEGTVDARLDELKSAMKEQWPGRRGPGKPFLSVFDEQTARSVMGDFLRDAMRVRENLKIAMFEMPEEERWYPELLAGLPKSRPRKRRRVVAARQVVRGVVGQERQRL
;
A
#
# COMPACT_ATOMS: atom_id res chain seq x y z
N MET A 1 12.55 -8.22 -6.39
CA MET A 1 13.08 -9.56 -6.04
C MET A 1 14.59 -9.60 -5.79
N ALA A 2 15.45 -9.05 -6.66
CA ALA A 2 16.91 -9.10 -6.46
C ALA A 2 17.39 -8.53 -5.10
N LEU A 3 16.86 -7.37 -4.68
CA LEU A 3 17.14 -6.78 -3.35
C LEU A 3 16.72 -7.72 -2.19
N ALA A 4 15.55 -8.36 -2.30
CA ALA A 4 15.07 -9.29 -1.28
C ALA A 4 15.99 -10.48 -1.12
N ARG A 5 16.40 -11.12 -2.23
CA ARG A 5 17.36 -12.22 -2.21
C ARG A 5 18.69 -11.81 -1.56
N SER A 6 19.22 -10.65 -1.93
CA SER A 6 20.47 -10.11 -1.35
C SER A 6 20.35 -9.88 0.16
N TRP A 7 19.24 -9.28 0.61
CA TRP A 7 18.97 -9.07 2.03
C TRP A 7 18.88 -10.37 2.82
N TYR A 8 18.13 -11.35 2.32
CA TYR A 8 18.00 -12.67 2.95
C TYR A 8 19.35 -13.38 3.06
N GLN A 9 20.18 -13.33 2.00
CA GLN A 9 21.53 -13.91 2.03
C GLN A 9 22.43 -13.26 3.09
N GLY A 10 22.37 -11.93 3.22
CA GLY A 10 23.08 -11.21 4.28
C GLY A 10 22.58 -11.57 5.68
N ARG A 11 21.26 -11.73 5.85
CA ARG A 11 20.63 -12.13 7.13
C ARG A 11 21.02 -13.54 7.57
N LEU A 12 21.11 -14.49 6.65
CA LEU A 12 21.57 -15.85 6.97
C LEU A 12 23.00 -15.86 7.52
N GLN A 13 23.83 -14.92 7.09
CA GLN A 13 25.21 -14.77 7.57
C GLN A 13 25.27 -14.06 8.92
N HIS A 14 24.30 -13.20 9.22
CA HIS A 14 24.23 -12.40 10.44
C HIS A 14 22.80 -12.36 11.03
N PRO A 15 22.35 -13.44 11.70
CA PRO A 15 21.04 -13.48 12.34
C PRO A 15 20.97 -12.53 13.54
N LEU A 16 19.81 -11.89 13.76
CA LEU A 16 19.59 -11.08 14.96
C LEU A 16 19.44 -11.97 16.19
N PRO A 17 19.94 -11.53 17.35
CA PRO A 17 19.92 -12.34 18.57
C PRO A 17 18.51 -12.47 19.19
N HIS A 18 17.59 -11.54 18.94
CA HIS A 18 16.22 -11.56 19.49
C HIS A 18 15.23 -11.07 18.42
N PRO A 19 14.67 -11.95 17.59
CA PRO A 19 13.64 -11.55 16.61
C PRO A 19 12.35 -11.11 17.32
N PRO A 20 11.59 -10.17 16.75
CA PRO A 20 10.25 -9.86 17.23
C PRO A 20 9.35 -11.09 17.10
N VAL A 21 8.45 -11.25 18.07
CA VAL A 21 7.47 -12.35 18.11
C VAL A 21 6.10 -11.70 18.24
N VAL A 22 5.17 -12.08 17.38
CA VAL A 22 3.77 -11.63 17.50
C VAL A 22 3.17 -12.29 18.75
N PRO A 23 2.55 -11.53 19.67
CA PRO A 23 1.87 -12.11 20.82
C PRO A 23 0.84 -13.16 20.38
N ASP A 24 0.87 -14.33 21.02
CA ASP A 24 -0.08 -15.43 20.78
C ASP A 24 -1.49 -15.17 21.36
N GLU A 25 -1.81 -13.92 21.67
CA GLU A 25 -3.11 -13.54 22.22
C GLU A 25 -4.22 -13.64 21.17
N MET A 26 -5.35 -14.18 21.61
CA MET A 26 -6.58 -14.32 20.81
C MET A 26 -6.94 -12.97 20.20
N GLN A 27 -6.83 -12.84 18.88
CA GLN A 27 -7.39 -11.68 18.19
C GLN A 27 -8.92 -11.78 18.28
N PRO A 28 -9.65 -10.70 18.61
CA PRO A 28 -11.10 -10.78 18.83
C PRO A 28 -11.80 -11.45 17.65
N ALA A 29 -12.65 -12.43 17.99
CA ALA A 29 -13.25 -13.33 17.01
C ALA A 29 -13.99 -12.56 15.90
N PHE A 30 -13.79 -13.01 14.67
CA PHE A 30 -14.53 -12.56 13.51
C PHE A 30 -15.97 -13.11 13.61
N SER A 31 -16.92 -12.28 14.07
CA SER A 31 -18.35 -12.64 14.03
C SER A 31 -18.81 -12.71 12.57
N ASN A 32 -18.80 -13.93 12.02
CA ASN A 32 -19.26 -14.27 10.69
C ASN A 32 -20.74 -14.67 10.70
N GLU A 33 -21.57 -13.98 11.50
CA GLU A 33 -23.01 -14.23 11.53
C GLU A 33 -23.61 -13.91 10.15
N LYS A 34 -23.85 -14.97 9.37
CA LYS A 34 -24.37 -14.98 7.99
C LYS A 34 -25.65 -14.15 7.77
N TRP A 35 -26.32 -13.75 8.86
CA TRP A 35 -27.60 -13.06 8.88
C TRP A 35 -27.53 -11.62 9.41
N LYS A 36 -26.36 -11.18 9.86
CA LYS A 36 -26.10 -9.80 10.25
C LYS A 36 -25.12 -9.20 9.27
N ASP A 37 -25.63 -8.50 8.27
CA ASP A 37 -24.81 -7.63 7.41
C ASP A 37 -24.44 -6.34 8.19
N THR A 38 -23.87 -6.48 9.40
CA THR A 38 -23.40 -5.36 10.23
C THR A 38 -21.99 -4.91 9.80
N ARG A 39 -21.70 -5.02 8.49
CA ARG A 39 -20.37 -4.80 7.91
C ARG A 39 -19.98 -3.32 7.82
N THR A 40 -20.92 -2.41 8.00
CA THR A 40 -20.67 -0.97 8.15
C THR A 40 -20.76 -0.60 9.63
N GLY A 41 -19.61 -0.36 10.27
CA GLY A 41 -19.57 0.16 11.66
C GLY A 41 -18.89 -0.73 12.70
N MET A 42 -18.45 -1.94 12.33
CA MET A 42 -17.54 -2.73 13.18
C MET A 42 -16.19 -2.00 13.28
N PRO A 43 -15.63 -1.80 14.49
CA PRO A 43 -14.34 -1.14 14.64
C PRO A 43 -13.24 -1.94 13.90
N ASP A 44 -12.31 -1.22 13.28
CA ASP A 44 -11.08 -1.83 12.76
C ASP A 44 -10.36 -2.57 13.90
N ARG A 45 -9.69 -3.67 13.55
CA ARG A 45 -8.83 -4.37 14.51
C ARG A 45 -7.76 -3.38 15.02
N PRO A 46 -7.42 -3.42 16.31
CA PRO A 46 -6.27 -2.68 16.79
C PRO A 46 -5.04 -3.12 15.99
N GLU A 47 -4.25 -2.15 15.56
CA GLU A 47 -3.00 -2.42 14.86
C GLU A 47 -2.05 -3.14 15.82
N LEU A 48 -1.50 -4.26 15.38
CA LEU A 48 -0.45 -4.96 16.11
C LEU A 48 0.75 -4.02 16.31
N GLU A 49 1.39 -4.11 17.48
CA GLU A 49 2.58 -3.32 17.77
C GLU A 49 3.64 -3.57 16.70
N TRP A 50 4.07 -2.51 16.02
CA TRP A 50 5.22 -2.54 15.14
C TRP A 50 6.46 -2.15 15.95
N SER A 51 7.46 -3.03 15.99
CA SER A 51 8.69 -2.88 16.80
C SER A 51 9.65 -1.75 16.36
N GLY A 52 9.15 -0.74 15.63
CA GLY A 52 9.89 0.40 15.11
C GLY A 52 10.53 0.15 13.74
N GLY A 53 10.80 1.23 13.00
CA GLY A 53 11.50 1.21 11.70
C GLY A 53 10.62 1.43 10.48
N ILE A 54 11.26 1.72 9.35
CA ILE A 54 10.62 1.88 8.04
C ILE A 54 10.27 0.50 7.47
N ARG A 55 9.10 0.36 6.81
CA ARG A 55 8.68 -0.89 6.16
C ARG A 55 9.70 -1.39 5.13
N GLU A 56 10.09 -2.65 5.24
CA GLU A 56 10.94 -3.30 4.25
C GLU A 56 10.15 -3.60 2.96
N PHE A 57 10.83 -3.48 1.81
CA PHE A 57 10.25 -3.73 0.47
C PHE A 57 8.88 -3.07 0.21
N PRO A 58 8.78 -1.73 0.32
CA PRO A 58 7.52 -1.00 0.29
C PRO A 58 6.67 -1.29 -0.96
N PHE A 59 7.29 -1.43 -2.13
CA PHE A 59 6.57 -1.78 -3.35
C PHE A 59 5.88 -3.15 -3.25
N THR A 60 6.54 -4.15 -2.66
CA THR A 60 5.95 -5.48 -2.47
C THR A 60 4.79 -5.41 -1.48
N SER A 61 4.97 -4.65 -0.39
CA SER A 61 3.91 -4.39 0.58
C SER A 61 2.70 -3.69 -0.07
N THR A 62 2.91 -2.72 -0.96
CA THR A 62 1.84 -2.10 -1.76
C THR A 62 1.12 -3.11 -2.63
N CYS A 63 1.85 -3.94 -3.38
CA CYS A 63 1.23 -4.98 -4.20
C CYS A 63 0.32 -5.90 -3.36
N LEU A 64 0.80 -6.36 -2.19
CA LEU A 64 0.01 -7.20 -1.28
C LEU A 64 -1.19 -6.45 -0.70
N ARG A 65 -1.00 -5.20 -0.27
CA ARG A 65 -2.06 -4.34 0.28
C ARG A 65 -3.17 -4.12 -0.73
N LEU A 66 -2.82 -3.81 -1.97
CA LEU A 66 -3.76 -3.60 -3.06
C LEU A 66 -4.45 -4.91 -3.45
N ALA A 67 -3.71 -6.02 -3.54
CA ALA A 67 -4.31 -7.32 -3.84
C ALA A 67 -5.37 -7.72 -2.79
N LEU A 68 -5.13 -7.43 -1.51
CA LEU A 68 -6.04 -7.80 -0.42
C LEU A 68 -7.19 -6.81 -0.21
N ASN A 69 -6.97 -5.51 -0.42
CA ASN A 69 -7.95 -4.46 -0.12
C ASN A 69 -8.66 -3.86 -1.35
N ALA A 70 -8.11 -4.00 -2.56
CA ALA A 70 -8.75 -3.49 -3.77
C ALA A 70 -9.78 -4.49 -4.37
N ASP A 71 -9.62 -5.80 -4.12
CA ASP A 71 -10.60 -6.81 -4.55
C ASP A 71 -11.77 -6.90 -3.57
N ARG A 72 -12.98 -6.59 -4.08
CA ARG A 72 -14.23 -6.60 -3.31
C ARG A 72 -14.81 -7.99 -3.10
N ARG A 73 -14.28 -9.03 -3.76
CA ARG A 73 -14.81 -10.39 -3.67
C ARG A 73 -14.75 -10.96 -2.26
N TYR A 74 -13.73 -10.57 -1.49
CA TYR A 74 -13.42 -11.17 -0.20
C TYR A 74 -13.67 -10.25 0.99
N PHE A 75 -14.09 -9.00 0.74
CA PHE A 75 -14.53 -8.03 1.76
C PHE A 75 -13.52 -7.80 2.90
N THR A 76 -12.23 -7.86 2.61
CA THR A 76 -11.15 -7.55 3.56
C THR A 76 -11.26 -6.10 4.03
N ARG A 77 -11.26 -5.87 5.35
CA ARG A 77 -11.20 -4.50 5.91
C ARG A 77 -9.76 -4.03 6.01
N LEU A 78 -9.57 -2.71 6.11
CA LEU A 78 -8.25 -2.12 6.28
C LEU A 78 -7.52 -2.72 7.49
N GLY A 79 -8.17 -2.76 8.65
CA GLY A 79 -7.58 -3.31 9.87
C GLY A 79 -7.36 -4.82 9.85
N ASP A 80 -7.94 -5.54 8.88
CA ASP A 80 -7.73 -6.99 8.72
C ASP A 80 -6.35 -7.29 8.10
N VAL A 81 -5.77 -6.32 7.36
CA VAL A 81 -4.42 -6.44 6.80
C VAL A 81 -3.44 -5.71 7.69
N GLN A 82 -2.57 -6.48 8.34
CA GLN A 82 -1.55 -5.96 9.23
C GLN A 82 -0.18 -6.44 8.76
N GLU A 83 0.75 -5.50 8.65
CA GLU A 83 2.12 -5.80 8.27
C GLU A 83 2.93 -6.09 9.52
N GLN A 84 3.89 -7.00 9.42
CA GLN A 84 4.88 -7.30 10.47
C GLN A 84 6.29 -7.22 9.89
N SER A 85 7.28 -6.98 10.75
CA SER A 85 8.70 -6.91 10.37
C SER A 85 9.15 -8.24 9.74
N LEU A 86 10.07 -8.22 8.78
CA LEU A 86 10.48 -9.45 8.08
C LEU A 86 11.16 -10.50 8.96
N ASP A 87 11.69 -10.07 10.11
CA ASP A 87 12.29 -10.95 11.11
C ASP A 87 11.31 -11.47 12.15
N THR A 88 10.02 -11.20 11.97
CA THR A 88 8.97 -11.70 12.84
C THR A 88 8.85 -13.21 12.73
N VAL A 89 8.94 -13.90 13.86
CA VAL A 89 8.77 -15.36 13.94
C VAL A 89 7.31 -15.71 14.16
N PHE A 90 6.78 -16.63 13.36
CA PHE A 90 5.44 -17.20 13.51
C PHE A 90 5.55 -18.64 14.00
N HIS A 91 5.05 -18.91 15.21
CA HIS A 91 5.21 -20.20 15.88
C HIS A 91 4.21 -21.28 15.44
N LEU A 92 3.10 -20.90 14.79
CA LEU A 92 2.06 -21.83 14.28
C LEU A 92 1.57 -22.85 15.32
N ASN A 93 1.59 -22.44 16.59
CA ASN A 93 1.29 -23.21 17.79
C ASN A 93 -0.07 -22.81 18.40
N ASN A 94 -0.86 -22.00 17.71
CA ASN A 94 -2.19 -21.58 18.12
C ASN A 94 -3.28 -22.29 17.28
N VAL A 95 -4.32 -22.76 17.95
CA VAL A 95 -5.44 -23.51 17.33
C VAL A 95 -6.35 -22.63 16.46
N GLU A 96 -6.26 -21.32 16.60
CA GLU A 96 -7.17 -20.37 15.96
C GLU A 96 -6.70 -19.83 14.62
N TYR A 97 -5.41 -19.99 14.31
CA TYR A 97 -4.84 -19.43 13.11
C TYR A 97 -3.80 -20.36 12.47
N GLY A 98 -3.77 -20.37 11.14
CA GLY A 98 -2.75 -21.03 10.33
C GLY A 98 -2.00 -19.99 9.48
N ALA A 99 -1.00 -20.43 8.72
CA ALA A 99 -0.30 -19.56 7.78
C ALA A 99 -0.45 -20.04 6.34
N ILE A 100 -0.37 -19.09 5.41
CA ILE A 100 -0.22 -19.38 3.98
C ILE A 100 1.06 -18.68 3.54
N VAL A 101 1.98 -19.44 2.96
CA VAL A 101 3.24 -18.92 2.42
C VAL A 101 3.13 -18.87 0.91
N PHE A 102 3.46 -17.72 0.33
CA PHE A 102 3.57 -17.53 -1.13
C PHE A 102 5.05 -17.43 -1.51
N ASP A 103 5.48 -18.25 -2.47
CA ASP A 103 6.80 -18.13 -3.07
C ASP A 103 6.69 -17.33 -4.37
N VAL A 104 7.18 -16.09 -4.32
CA VAL A 104 7.16 -15.12 -5.42
C VAL A 104 8.57 -14.88 -5.98
N THR A 105 9.48 -15.84 -5.76
CA THR A 105 10.86 -15.75 -6.28
C THR A 105 10.88 -15.69 -7.82
N ASP A 106 9.93 -16.39 -8.44
CA ASP A 106 9.64 -16.36 -9.86
C ASP A 106 8.15 -15.97 -10.04
N LEU A 107 7.90 -14.80 -10.63
CA LEU A 107 6.54 -14.30 -10.83
C LEU A 107 5.80 -15.05 -11.95
N ASP A 108 6.52 -15.71 -12.85
CA ASP A 108 5.91 -16.56 -13.88
C ASP A 108 5.48 -17.92 -13.28
N ASN A 109 6.09 -18.31 -12.16
CA ASN A 109 5.85 -19.59 -11.48
C ASN A 109 5.61 -19.42 -9.97
N VAL A 110 4.59 -18.64 -9.61
CA VAL A 110 4.21 -18.42 -8.20
C VAL A 110 3.78 -19.74 -7.54
N GLY A 111 4.38 -20.04 -6.38
CA GLY A 111 4.01 -21.18 -5.54
C GLY A 111 3.26 -20.77 -4.28
N TYR A 112 2.52 -21.68 -3.68
CA TYR A 112 1.89 -21.47 -2.35
C TYR A 112 2.02 -22.69 -1.44
N GLY A 113 1.83 -22.51 -0.13
CA GLY A 113 1.72 -23.61 0.82
C GLY A 113 0.92 -23.20 2.04
N ILE A 114 -0.11 -23.99 2.37
CA ILE A 114 -0.88 -23.80 3.60
C ILE A 114 -0.17 -24.56 4.72
N LEU A 115 0.21 -23.84 5.77
CA LEU A 115 0.85 -24.36 6.96
C LEU A 115 -0.18 -24.44 8.07
N SER A 116 -0.50 -25.67 8.46
CA SER A 116 -1.45 -25.92 9.53
C SER A 116 -1.13 -27.22 10.25
N SER A 117 -1.21 -27.18 11.58
CA SER A 117 -1.07 -28.34 12.46
C SER A 117 -2.45 -28.92 12.71
N ARG A 118 -2.57 -30.25 12.71
CA ARG A 118 -3.87 -30.90 12.96
C ARG A 118 -4.33 -30.56 14.38
N VAL A 119 -5.58 -30.15 14.53
CA VAL A 119 -6.20 -29.93 15.84
C VAL A 119 -6.65 -31.28 16.38
N ILE A 120 -6.22 -31.62 17.59
CA ILE A 120 -6.53 -32.84 18.32
C ILE A 120 -7.44 -32.46 19.48
N TYR A 121 -8.63 -33.06 19.50
CA TYR A 121 -9.56 -32.95 20.61
C TYR A 121 -9.39 -34.19 21.49
N SER A 122 -9.07 -34.01 22.76
CA SER A 122 -9.01 -35.09 23.75
C SER A 122 -10.10 -34.87 24.80
N PHE A 123 -10.84 -35.94 25.10
CA PHE A 123 -11.84 -35.95 26.15
C PHE A 123 -11.37 -36.90 27.25
N GLU A 124 -11.55 -36.49 28.51
CA GLU A 124 -11.16 -37.32 29.64
C GLU A 124 -12.00 -38.61 29.65
N GLY A 125 -11.35 -39.76 29.44
CA GLY A 125 -11.99 -41.08 29.44
C GLY A 125 -12.64 -41.54 28.12
N TYR A 126 -12.40 -40.84 27.00
CA TYR A 126 -12.89 -41.22 25.67
C TYR A 126 -11.73 -41.32 24.66
N ASP A 127 -11.60 -42.47 24.00
CA ASP A 127 -10.63 -42.71 22.93
C ASP A 127 -11.38 -42.75 21.60
N PHE A 128 -11.07 -41.83 20.69
CA PHE A 128 -11.76 -41.73 19.40
C PHE A 128 -11.28 -42.82 18.45
N THR A 129 -12.15 -43.76 18.11
CA THR A 129 -11.90 -44.75 17.05
C THR A 129 -12.42 -44.21 15.71
N GLU A 130 -11.49 -43.81 14.84
CA GLU A 130 -11.57 -43.52 13.38
C GLU A 130 -12.70 -42.61 12.81
N ASP A 131 -13.92 -42.60 13.33
CA ASP A 131 -15.08 -41.84 12.80
C ASP A 131 -15.44 -40.62 13.67
N PHE A 132 -14.55 -39.63 13.65
CA PHE A 132 -14.64 -38.37 14.42
C PHE A 132 -15.97 -37.59 14.22
N GLU A 133 -16.56 -37.62 13.01
CA GLU A 133 -17.78 -36.86 12.72
C GLU A 133 -19.03 -37.45 13.39
N GLN A 134 -19.15 -38.77 13.49
CA GLN A 134 -20.34 -39.42 14.04
C GLN A 134 -20.38 -39.36 15.57
N ASP A 135 -19.21 -39.49 16.20
CA ASP A 135 -19.08 -39.40 17.66
C ASP A 135 -19.29 -37.97 18.16
N MET A 136 -18.85 -36.94 17.41
CA MET A 136 -18.93 -35.55 17.86
C MET A 136 -20.38 -35.03 17.92
N TYR A 137 -21.25 -35.41 16.97
CA TYR A 137 -22.68 -35.03 17.02
C TYR A 137 -23.41 -35.70 18.19
N GLY A 138 -23.10 -36.96 18.51
CA GLY A 138 -23.68 -37.66 19.67
C GLY A 138 -23.22 -37.06 21.01
N ILE A 139 -22.00 -36.52 21.07
CA ILE A 139 -21.47 -35.84 22.25
C ILE A 139 -22.13 -34.45 22.41
N MET A 140 -22.30 -33.68 21.33
CA MET A 140 -22.89 -32.33 21.36
C MET A 140 -24.31 -32.28 21.95
N ASP A 141 -25.13 -33.31 21.73
CA ASP A 141 -26.48 -33.40 22.30
C ASP A 141 -26.49 -33.61 23.83
N GLY A 142 -25.37 -34.01 24.43
CA GLY A 142 -25.21 -34.26 25.87
C GLY A 142 -24.36 -33.22 26.62
N TRP A 143 -23.95 -32.12 25.99
CA TRP A 143 -22.97 -31.17 26.53
C TRP A 143 -23.37 -30.57 27.89
N ARG A 144 -22.48 -30.77 28.89
CA ARG A 144 -22.46 -30.00 30.14
C ARG A 144 -21.15 -29.19 30.21
N PRO A 145 -21.16 -27.97 30.78
CA PRO A 145 -19.99 -27.08 30.84
C PRO A 145 -18.72 -27.68 31.46
N THR A 146 -18.85 -28.78 32.22
CA THR A 146 -17.73 -29.49 32.87
C THR A 146 -16.96 -30.44 31.95
N ASN A 147 -17.43 -30.70 30.73
CA ASN A 147 -16.85 -31.69 29.80
C ASN A 147 -16.22 -31.03 28.56
N MET A 148 -15.54 -29.89 28.74
CA MET A 148 -14.83 -29.23 27.65
C MET A 148 -13.65 -30.11 27.18
N PRO A 149 -13.51 -30.39 25.87
CA PRO A 149 -12.34 -31.11 25.38
C PRO A 149 -11.07 -30.31 25.65
N ALA A 150 -9.99 -31.01 25.99
CA ALA A 150 -8.66 -30.46 25.85
C ALA A 150 -8.35 -30.38 24.34
N ILE A 151 -7.98 -29.19 23.88
CA ILE A 151 -7.64 -28.92 22.49
C ILE A 151 -6.12 -28.81 22.43
N GLU A 152 -5.49 -29.73 21.72
CA GLU A 152 -4.05 -29.74 21.48
C GLU A 152 -3.76 -29.64 19.98
N LEU A 153 -2.64 -29.03 19.61
CA LEU A 153 -2.13 -29.15 18.26
C LEU A 153 -1.22 -30.37 18.14
N GLU A 154 -1.30 -31.03 17.00
CA GLU A 154 -0.32 -32.04 16.61
C GLU A 154 1.09 -31.44 16.70
N LYS A 155 1.96 -32.08 17.50
CA LYS A 155 3.33 -31.62 17.76
C LYS A 155 4.27 -31.80 16.55
N SER A 156 3.77 -32.34 15.44
CA SER A 156 4.54 -32.54 14.22
C SER A 156 4.75 -31.21 13.50
N ARG A 157 5.89 -31.06 12.83
CA ARG A 157 6.19 -29.81 12.11
C ARG A 157 5.20 -29.65 10.95
N ALA A 158 4.53 -28.50 10.89
CA ALA A 158 3.67 -28.14 9.77
C ALA A 158 4.43 -28.24 8.43
N ARG A 159 3.82 -28.94 7.48
CA ARG A 159 4.32 -29.10 6.10
C ARG A 159 3.50 -28.22 5.16
N PRO A 160 4.03 -27.81 4.00
CA PRO A 160 3.26 -27.02 3.06
C PRO A 160 2.24 -27.94 2.38
N LEU A 161 0.96 -27.64 2.55
CA LEU A 161 -0.12 -28.40 1.94
C LEU A 161 -0.73 -27.63 0.76
N SER A 162 -1.20 -28.38 -0.24
CA SER A 162 -2.12 -27.84 -1.24
C SER A 162 -3.47 -27.54 -0.60
N GLY A 163 -4.30 -26.72 -1.24
CA GLY A 163 -5.67 -26.48 -0.79
C GLY A 163 -6.46 -27.78 -0.58
N THR A 164 -6.32 -28.76 -1.48
CA THR A 164 -6.93 -30.08 -1.31
C THR A 164 -6.32 -30.90 -0.17
N GLY A 165 -5.01 -30.79 0.05
CA GLY A 165 -4.32 -31.48 1.14
C GLY A 165 -4.76 -30.95 2.50
N TYR A 166 -4.88 -29.63 2.61
CA TYR A 166 -5.42 -28.95 3.80
C TYR A 166 -6.85 -29.42 4.10
N MET A 167 -7.77 -29.39 3.12
CA MET A 167 -9.15 -29.85 3.34
C MET A 167 -9.21 -31.32 3.82
N ARG A 168 -8.41 -32.20 3.22
CA ARG A 168 -8.35 -33.62 3.63
C ARG A 168 -7.81 -33.82 5.05
N GLN A 169 -6.85 -32.99 5.50
CA GLN A 169 -6.32 -33.05 6.86
C GLN A 169 -7.41 -32.87 7.93
N TYR A 170 -8.49 -32.17 7.59
CA TYR A 170 -9.64 -31.91 8.45
C TYR A 170 -10.89 -32.74 8.05
N GLY A 171 -10.73 -33.85 7.34
CA GLY A 171 -11.85 -34.74 6.96
C GLY A 171 -12.78 -34.19 5.88
N MET A 172 -12.48 -33.01 5.33
CA MET A 172 -13.33 -32.37 4.32
C MET A 172 -12.99 -32.90 2.92
N HIS A 173 -13.88 -33.75 2.39
CA HIS A 173 -13.71 -34.36 1.05
C HIS A 173 -14.33 -33.55 -0.09
N ASN A 174 -15.24 -32.62 0.23
CA ASN A 174 -15.87 -31.74 -0.75
C ASN A 174 -15.01 -30.50 -1.04
N VAL A 175 -14.55 -30.36 -2.28
CA VAL A 175 -13.67 -29.28 -2.71
C VAL A 175 -14.51 -28.13 -3.27
N THR A 176 -14.36 -26.92 -2.72
CA THR A 176 -15.05 -25.73 -3.23
C THR A 176 -14.42 -25.26 -4.55
N SER A 177 -15.17 -24.48 -5.34
CA SER A 177 -14.67 -23.89 -6.59
C SER A 177 -13.43 -22.99 -6.39
N ALA A 178 -13.23 -22.44 -5.19
CA ALA A 178 -12.03 -21.68 -4.83
C ALA A 178 -10.78 -22.58 -4.70
N ILE A 179 -10.91 -23.73 -4.03
CA ILE A 179 -9.79 -24.68 -3.89
C ILE A 179 -9.43 -25.31 -5.24
N GLU A 180 -10.39 -25.53 -6.13
CA GLU A 180 -10.12 -25.99 -7.50
C GLU A 180 -9.25 -24.99 -8.28
N ARG A 181 -9.42 -23.68 -8.09
CA ARG A 181 -8.56 -22.67 -8.73
C ARG A 181 -7.12 -22.76 -8.25
N LEU A 182 -6.90 -23.11 -6.99
CA LEU A 182 -5.56 -23.25 -6.41
C LEU A 182 -4.77 -24.43 -7.01
N ARG A 183 -5.42 -25.39 -7.68
CA ARG A 183 -4.72 -26.50 -8.36
C ARG A 183 -3.82 -26.06 -9.51
N ARG A 184 -4.02 -24.83 -10.02
CA ARG A 184 -3.19 -24.25 -11.10
C ARG A 184 -1.82 -23.79 -10.60
N TYR A 185 -1.63 -23.65 -9.29
CA TYR A 185 -0.40 -23.18 -8.69
C TYR A 185 0.37 -24.31 -8.03
N SER A 186 1.70 -24.21 -8.06
CA SER A 186 2.58 -25.22 -7.47
C SER A 186 2.60 -25.12 -5.94
N VAL A 187 2.79 -26.25 -5.26
CA VAL A 187 3.01 -26.27 -3.81
C VAL A 187 4.50 -26.02 -3.53
N ILE A 188 4.80 -25.09 -2.63
CA ILE A 188 6.19 -24.76 -2.28
C ILE A 188 6.95 -25.96 -1.68
N LYS A 189 8.26 -25.98 -1.89
CA LYS A 189 9.14 -27.00 -1.30
C LYS A 189 9.30 -26.76 0.20
N GLY A 190 9.45 -27.84 0.98
CA GLY A 190 9.62 -27.76 2.43
C GLY A 190 10.83 -26.90 2.89
N ALA A 191 11.87 -26.78 2.06
CA ALA A 191 13.01 -25.91 2.36
C ALA A 191 12.63 -24.42 2.46
N VAL A 192 11.60 -23.98 1.72
CA VAL A 192 11.13 -22.58 1.74
C VAL A 192 10.56 -22.23 3.12
N ILE A 193 9.94 -23.20 3.82
CA ILE A 193 9.38 -22.99 5.16
C ILE A 193 10.46 -22.67 6.18
N ASN A 194 11.70 -23.14 5.99
CA ASN A 194 12.79 -22.85 6.92
C ASN A 194 13.09 -21.34 7.00
N TYR A 195 12.69 -20.53 6.00
CA TYR A 195 12.83 -19.09 6.04
C TYR A 195 11.77 -18.39 6.90
N VAL A 196 10.61 -19.02 7.14
CA VAL A 196 9.47 -18.41 7.86
C VAL A 196 9.29 -19.02 9.25
N CYS A 197 9.44 -20.34 9.36
CA CYS A 197 9.31 -21.10 10.62
C CYS A 197 10.57 -21.96 10.84
N PRO A 198 11.66 -21.36 11.34
CA PRO A 198 12.90 -22.10 11.62
C PRO A 198 12.68 -23.14 12.73
N PRO A 199 13.45 -24.26 12.75
CA PRO A 199 13.30 -25.30 13.77
C PRO A 199 13.60 -24.76 15.18
N SER A 200 12.74 -25.08 16.15
CA SER A 200 12.86 -24.65 17.56
C SER A 200 14.17 -25.10 18.25
N ASN A 201 14.85 -26.11 17.70
CA ASN A 201 16.09 -26.69 18.23
C ASN A 201 17.27 -26.60 17.26
N SER A 202 17.43 -25.47 16.55
CA SER A 202 18.65 -25.26 15.77
C SER A 202 19.27 -23.88 16.00
N VAL A 203 20.07 -23.79 17.07
CA VAL A 203 21.45 -23.29 16.91
C VAL A 203 22.27 -24.48 16.38
N ALA A 204 21.91 -24.96 15.20
CA ALA A 204 22.89 -25.62 14.35
C ALA A 204 23.44 -24.48 13.52
N GLU A 205 24.73 -24.21 13.65
CA GLU A 205 25.44 -23.36 12.70
C GLU A 205 24.94 -23.69 11.29
N PRO A 206 24.68 -22.70 10.42
CA PRO A 206 24.43 -23.01 9.03
C PRO A 206 25.60 -23.89 8.60
N GLY A 207 25.29 -25.15 8.24
CA GLY A 207 26.27 -26.09 7.75
C GLY A 207 27.09 -25.32 6.73
N GLY A 208 28.39 -25.18 7.04
CA GLY A 208 29.30 -24.31 6.31
C GLY A 208 29.14 -24.52 4.81
N PRO A 209 29.41 -23.48 4.00
CA PRO A 209 29.02 -23.43 2.61
C PRO A 209 29.31 -24.77 1.96
N ALA A 210 28.27 -25.42 1.42
CA ALA A 210 28.43 -26.56 0.53
C ALA A 210 29.58 -26.19 -0.40
N ARG A 211 30.69 -26.93 -0.30
CA ARG A 211 31.93 -26.64 -1.02
C ARG A 211 31.54 -26.39 -2.48
N GLN A 212 31.48 -25.12 -2.86
CA GLN A 212 31.50 -24.75 -4.26
C GLN A 212 32.83 -25.28 -4.74
N SER A 213 32.77 -26.22 -5.67
CA SER A 213 33.93 -26.68 -6.41
C SER A 213 34.64 -25.45 -6.96
N VAL A 214 35.72 -25.07 -6.29
CA VAL A 214 36.74 -24.16 -6.79
C VAL A 214 37.27 -24.81 -8.08
N THR A 215 37.11 -24.11 -9.21
CA THR A 215 38.07 -24.00 -10.34
C THR A 215 37.54 -23.39 -11.66
N PRO A 216 36.38 -22.68 -11.75
CA PRO A 216 36.13 -21.83 -12.93
C PRO A 216 36.12 -20.31 -12.68
N ASP A 217 36.24 -19.81 -11.43
CA ASP A 217 36.13 -18.36 -11.10
C ASP A 217 37.45 -17.57 -11.15
N GLU A 218 38.58 -18.22 -11.43
CA GLU A 218 39.89 -17.54 -11.53
C GLU A 218 40.02 -16.72 -12.81
N GLU A 219 39.45 -17.17 -13.93
CA GLU A 219 39.44 -16.43 -15.21
C GLU A 219 38.58 -15.18 -15.14
N ILE A 220 37.40 -15.27 -14.50
CA ILE A 220 36.55 -14.10 -14.23
C ILE A 220 37.27 -13.12 -13.29
N SER A 221 37.98 -13.63 -12.28
CA SER A 221 38.77 -12.78 -11.38
C SER A 221 39.94 -12.10 -12.11
N ARG A 222 40.61 -12.79 -13.04
CA ARG A 222 41.65 -12.20 -13.92
C ARG A 222 41.06 -11.14 -14.85
N LEU A 223 39.88 -11.38 -15.42
CA LEU A 223 39.17 -10.41 -16.24
C LEU A 223 38.80 -9.15 -15.46
N ILE A 224 38.28 -9.30 -14.24
CA ILE A 224 37.95 -8.17 -13.36
C ILE A 224 39.22 -7.36 -13.04
N GLN A 225 40.32 -8.04 -12.71
CA GLN A 225 41.59 -7.37 -12.41
C GLN A 225 42.15 -6.64 -13.63
N ALA A 226 42.11 -7.26 -14.83
CA ALA A 226 42.52 -6.61 -16.06
C ALA A 226 41.67 -5.36 -16.38
N GLY A 227 40.36 -5.43 -16.15
CA GLY A 227 39.46 -4.28 -16.32
C GLY A 227 39.64 -3.17 -15.29
N ARG A 228 40.20 -3.46 -14.11
CA ARG A 228 40.63 -2.43 -13.15
C ARG A 228 41.90 -1.74 -13.60
N ASP A 229 42.88 -2.51 -14.07
CA ASP A 229 44.24 -2.02 -14.29
C ASP A 229 44.39 -1.28 -15.64
N ALA A 230 43.63 -1.67 -16.67
CA ALA A 230 43.73 -1.10 -18.01
C ALA A 230 42.42 -1.23 -18.83
N ALA A 231 42.45 -0.78 -20.09
CA ALA A 231 41.37 -1.03 -21.03
C ALA A 231 41.34 -2.52 -21.43
N LEU A 232 40.18 -3.18 -21.23
CA LEU A 232 39.97 -4.57 -21.60
C LEU A 232 40.03 -4.78 -23.12
N VAL A 233 40.98 -5.62 -23.53
CA VAL A 233 41.01 -6.22 -24.86
C VAL A 233 40.12 -7.47 -24.81
N ILE A 234 38.94 -7.41 -25.41
CA ILE A 234 37.93 -8.51 -25.34
C ILE A 234 38.50 -9.81 -25.88
N GLU A 235 39.31 -9.73 -26.93
CA GLU A 235 39.87 -10.86 -27.67
C GLU A 235 40.69 -11.77 -26.75
N ASP A 236 41.40 -11.19 -25.77
CA ASP A 236 42.21 -11.92 -24.78
C ASP A 236 41.35 -12.77 -23.81
N PHE A 237 40.05 -12.50 -23.75
CA PHE A 237 39.10 -13.18 -22.88
C PHE A 237 37.95 -13.82 -23.66
N GLY A 238 38.08 -13.99 -24.98
CA GLY A 238 37.02 -14.51 -25.85
C GLY A 238 36.47 -15.86 -25.38
N ASP A 239 37.37 -16.77 -24.98
CA ASP A 239 36.99 -18.09 -24.45
C ASP A 239 36.20 -17.98 -23.14
N THR A 240 36.59 -17.08 -22.24
CA THR A 240 35.90 -16.83 -20.96
C THR A 240 34.52 -16.22 -21.19
N ILE A 241 34.42 -15.25 -22.09
CA ILE A 241 33.17 -14.54 -22.42
C ILE A 241 32.19 -15.48 -23.15
N GLY A 242 32.70 -16.41 -23.96
CA GLY A 242 31.92 -17.42 -24.66
C GLY A 242 31.36 -18.54 -23.78
N GLN A 243 31.73 -18.61 -22.50
CA GLN A 243 31.21 -19.64 -21.59
C GLN A 243 29.71 -19.44 -21.29
N PRO A 244 28.93 -20.53 -21.14
CA PRO A 244 27.56 -20.44 -20.68
C PRO A 244 27.52 -19.81 -19.28
N GLU A 245 26.48 -19.01 -19.03
CA GLU A 245 26.27 -18.30 -17.75
C GLU A 245 27.36 -17.29 -17.38
N PHE A 246 28.28 -16.93 -18.31
CA PHE A 246 29.35 -15.96 -18.07
C PHE A 246 28.82 -14.67 -17.40
N GLN A 247 27.76 -14.07 -17.95
CA GLN A 247 27.18 -12.83 -17.41
C GLN A 247 26.72 -13.01 -15.96
N SER A 248 26.04 -14.11 -15.65
CA SER A 248 25.54 -14.41 -14.30
C SER A 248 26.67 -14.60 -13.30
N ARG A 249 27.75 -15.27 -13.72
CA ARG A 249 28.94 -15.51 -12.90
C ARG A 249 29.75 -14.24 -12.67
N LEU A 250 29.93 -13.42 -13.70
CA LEU A 250 30.55 -12.09 -13.60
C LEU A 250 29.77 -11.21 -12.63
N LEU A 251 28.45 -11.13 -12.77
CA LEU A 251 27.60 -10.33 -11.88
C LEU A 251 27.69 -10.80 -10.42
N ALA A 252 27.66 -12.12 -10.18
CA ALA A 252 27.83 -12.68 -8.84
C ALA A 252 29.20 -12.33 -8.23
N ARG A 253 30.25 -12.24 -9.04
CA ARG A 253 31.59 -11.86 -8.59
C ARG A 253 31.67 -10.36 -8.28
N LEU A 254 31.10 -9.50 -9.12
CA LEU A 254 31.02 -8.05 -8.89
C LEU A 254 30.20 -7.71 -7.63
N GLN A 255 29.15 -8.48 -7.32
CA GLN A 255 28.39 -8.33 -6.07
C GLN A 255 29.23 -8.66 -4.83
N ARG A 256 30.17 -9.61 -4.94
CA ARG A 256 31.06 -10.02 -3.84
C ARG A 256 32.27 -9.11 -3.65
N ASP A 257 32.70 -8.42 -4.71
CA ASP A 257 33.84 -7.50 -4.69
C ASP A 257 33.40 -6.11 -5.20
N PRO A 258 32.73 -5.29 -4.37
CA PRO A 258 32.24 -3.98 -4.77
C PRO A 258 33.35 -3.05 -5.28
N GLY A 259 34.57 -3.19 -4.73
CA GLY A 259 35.71 -2.39 -5.16
C GLY A 259 36.13 -2.66 -6.61
N ALA A 260 35.54 -3.66 -7.28
CA ALA A 260 35.75 -3.90 -8.71
C ALA A 260 35.28 -2.72 -9.57
N LEU A 261 34.39 -1.93 -8.98
CA LEU A 261 33.65 -0.86 -9.60
C LEU A 261 34.10 0.53 -9.12
N ASP A 262 35.27 0.65 -8.47
CA ASP A 262 35.76 1.93 -7.93
C ASP A 262 36.30 2.90 -9.00
N GLY A 263 36.40 2.47 -10.27
CA GLY A 263 36.91 3.28 -11.38
C GLY A 263 35.90 3.46 -12.53
N PRO A 264 35.68 4.67 -13.07
CA PRO A 264 34.67 4.89 -14.11
C PRO A 264 34.94 4.06 -15.39
N GLN A 265 36.22 3.83 -15.70
CA GLN A 265 36.63 3.02 -16.84
C GLN A 265 36.40 1.52 -16.61
N SER A 266 36.71 1.00 -15.42
CA SER A 266 36.48 -0.41 -15.08
C SER A 266 34.99 -0.72 -15.07
N VAL A 267 34.19 0.17 -14.51
CA VAL A 267 32.75 0.01 -14.40
C VAL A 267 32.08 -0.03 -15.77
N THR A 268 32.40 0.92 -16.64
CA THR A 268 31.80 0.99 -17.98
C THR A 268 32.07 -0.27 -18.80
N GLN A 269 33.27 -0.87 -18.65
CA GLN A 269 33.65 -2.09 -19.35
C GLN A 269 33.03 -3.34 -18.73
N LEU A 270 33.13 -3.49 -17.40
CA LEU A 270 32.67 -4.68 -16.69
C LEU A 270 31.14 -4.77 -16.67
N LEU A 271 30.43 -3.65 -16.48
CA LEU A 271 28.97 -3.61 -16.59
C LEU A 271 28.50 -3.80 -18.04
N GLY A 272 29.21 -3.20 -19.00
CA GLY A 272 28.93 -3.41 -20.42
C GLY A 272 29.01 -4.90 -20.82
N LEU A 273 29.97 -5.65 -20.24
CA LEU A 273 30.07 -7.11 -20.44
C LEU A 273 29.00 -7.89 -19.66
N ALA A 274 28.76 -7.53 -18.40
CA ALA A 274 27.81 -8.23 -17.53
C ALA A 274 26.36 -8.12 -18.03
N PHE A 275 26.01 -7.03 -18.69
CA PHE A 275 24.65 -6.77 -19.18
C PHE A 275 24.52 -6.80 -20.71
N SER A 276 25.56 -7.23 -21.43
CA SER A 276 25.50 -7.33 -22.89
C SER A 276 24.36 -8.25 -23.33
N GLY A 277 23.48 -7.74 -24.20
CA GLY A 277 22.33 -8.48 -24.72
C GLY A 277 21.15 -8.63 -23.75
N GLN A 278 21.19 -7.96 -22.59
CA GLN A 278 20.06 -7.95 -21.66
C GLN A 278 19.12 -6.77 -21.92
N SER A 279 17.81 -7.01 -21.84
CA SER A 279 16.79 -5.95 -21.95
C SER A 279 16.65 -5.10 -20.68
N HIS A 280 17.21 -5.56 -19.55
CA HIS A 280 17.10 -4.89 -18.26
C HIS A 280 18.45 -4.71 -17.59
N LEU A 281 18.88 -3.45 -17.45
CA LEU A 281 20.05 -3.07 -16.66
C LEU A 281 19.66 -3.01 -15.16
N ASN A 282 19.80 -4.13 -14.46
CA ASN A 282 19.42 -4.27 -13.06
C ASN A 282 20.62 -4.13 -12.12
N LEU A 283 20.87 -2.91 -11.66
CA LEU A 283 22.04 -2.55 -10.84
C LEU A 283 21.76 -2.58 -9.33
N VAL A 284 20.54 -2.94 -8.90
CA VAL A 284 20.08 -2.76 -7.51
C VAL A 284 20.90 -3.51 -6.46
N THR A 285 21.57 -4.59 -6.85
CA THR A 285 22.38 -5.42 -5.94
C THR A 285 23.84 -4.98 -5.86
N LEU A 286 24.28 -4.13 -6.79
CA LEU A 286 25.64 -3.62 -6.81
C LEU A 286 25.76 -2.44 -5.83
N LYS A 287 26.86 -2.41 -5.09
CA LYS A 287 27.14 -1.38 -4.08
C LYS A 287 28.18 -0.41 -4.63
N CYS A 288 28.27 0.78 -4.01
CA CYS A 288 29.28 1.79 -4.33
C CYS A 288 29.19 2.35 -5.76
N LEU A 289 27.99 2.39 -6.34
CA LEU A 289 27.78 3.01 -7.65
C LEU A 289 27.44 4.50 -7.48
N SER A 290 28.06 5.37 -8.28
CA SER A 290 27.68 6.79 -8.38
C SER A 290 26.80 7.05 -9.59
N TYR A 291 26.05 8.16 -9.58
CA TYR A 291 25.24 8.59 -10.73
C TYR A 291 26.07 8.79 -12.00
N ASP A 292 27.26 9.38 -11.88
CA ASP A 292 28.20 9.56 -12.99
C ASP A 292 28.61 8.24 -13.63
N THR A 293 28.91 7.26 -12.79
CA THR A 293 29.37 5.95 -13.25
C THR A 293 28.26 5.21 -14.02
N ILE A 294 27.01 5.32 -13.54
CA ILE A 294 25.85 4.76 -14.22
C ILE A 294 25.60 5.50 -15.55
N ALA A 295 25.71 6.83 -15.55
CA ALA A 295 25.56 7.65 -16.77
C ALA A 295 26.61 7.30 -17.84
N ALA A 296 27.87 7.13 -17.44
CA ALA A 296 28.95 6.67 -18.31
C ALA A 296 28.67 5.27 -18.89
N THR A 297 28.14 4.37 -18.06
CA THR A 297 27.73 3.03 -18.47
C THR A 297 26.63 3.09 -19.53
N LEU A 298 25.58 3.90 -19.33
CA LEU A 298 24.49 4.11 -20.30
C LEU A 298 24.99 4.69 -21.62
N SER A 299 26.09 5.44 -21.61
CA SER A 299 26.68 6.03 -22.81
C SER A 299 27.54 5.03 -23.60
N SER A 300 27.74 3.82 -23.07
CA SER A 300 28.52 2.75 -23.69
C SER A 300 27.75 2.10 -24.85
N THR A 301 28.42 1.93 -25.99
CA THR A 301 27.87 1.26 -27.18
C THR A 301 27.58 -0.23 -26.97
N ARG A 302 27.97 -0.82 -25.84
CA ARG A 302 27.89 -2.27 -25.57
C ARG A 302 26.58 -2.74 -24.95
N LEU A 303 25.77 -1.81 -24.43
CA LEU A 303 24.54 -2.17 -23.73
C LEU A 303 23.41 -2.62 -24.67
N GLY A 304 23.51 -2.39 -25.99
CA GLY A 304 22.43 -2.73 -26.93
C GLY A 304 21.13 -1.97 -26.63
N GLU A 305 19.99 -2.50 -27.08
CA GLU A 305 18.67 -1.88 -26.86
C GLU A 305 18.11 -2.24 -25.47
N VAL A 306 18.73 -1.71 -24.41
CA VAL A 306 18.20 -1.85 -23.04
C VAL A 306 16.86 -1.11 -22.94
N GLU A 307 15.83 -1.77 -22.42
CA GLU A 307 14.48 -1.21 -22.28
C GLU A 307 14.15 -0.77 -20.85
N ALA A 308 14.88 -1.28 -19.85
CA ALA A 308 14.65 -0.99 -18.46
C ALA A 308 15.94 -0.74 -17.66
N LEU A 309 15.86 0.18 -16.69
CA LEU A 309 16.91 0.44 -15.70
C LEU A 309 16.35 0.27 -14.28
N SER A 310 17.12 -0.34 -13.38
CA SER A 310 16.81 -0.36 -11.95
C SER A 310 18.04 -0.11 -11.10
N ILE A 311 17.96 0.86 -10.19
CA ILE A 311 19.05 1.25 -9.30
C ILE A 311 18.58 1.33 -7.84
N CYS A 312 19.47 1.08 -6.90
CA CYS A 312 19.21 1.22 -5.47
C CYS A 312 19.79 2.55 -4.97
N LEU A 313 18.94 3.47 -4.50
CA LEU A 313 19.34 4.79 -4.02
C LEU A 313 20.23 4.74 -2.77
N ASP A 314 20.02 3.73 -1.91
CA ASP A 314 20.84 3.55 -0.71
C ASP A 314 22.30 3.20 -1.04
N GLY A 315 22.55 2.64 -2.23
CA GLY A 315 23.89 2.31 -2.71
C GLY A 315 24.67 3.48 -3.28
N ILE A 316 24.04 4.66 -3.39
CA ILE A 316 24.61 5.88 -3.97
C ILE A 316 24.94 6.88 -2.86
N SER A 317 26.09 7.55 -2.99
CA SER A 317 26.58 8.51 -2.00
C SER A 317 25.70 9.76 -1.89
N ASP A 318 25.50 10.28 -0.68
CA ASP A 318 24.59 11.41 -0.41
C ASP A 318 25.01 12.73 -1.08
N GLY A 319 26.29 12.84 -1.43
CA GLY A 319 26.87 14.01 -2.12
C GLY A 319 26.66 14.02 -3.63
N ASP A 320 26.27 12.90 -4.25
CA ASP A 320 26.23 12.78 -5.70
C ASP A 320 25.01 13.49 -6.28
N SER A 321 25.21 14.27 -7.34
CA SER A 321 24.11 14.85 -8.12
C SER A 321 23.52 13.81 -9.08
N PRO A 322 22.20 13.60 -9.14
CA PRO A 322 21.56 12.73 -10.14
C PRO A 322 21.48 13.34 -11.54
N GLU A 323 21.83 14.62 -11.73
CA GLU A 323 21.76 15.31 -13.02
C GLU A 323 22.50 14.59 -14.17
N PRO A 324 23.72 14.06 -13.99
CA PRO A 324 24.42 13.31 -15.04
C PRO A 324 23.65 12.07 -15.49
N LEU A 325 23.03 11.35 -14.55
CA LEU A 325 22.17 10.20 -14.86
C LEU A 325 20.91 10.63 -15.61
N ILE A 326 20.25 11.71 -15.17
CA ILE A 326 19.05 12.25 -15.82
C ILE A 326 19.35 12.61 -17.27
N ASN A 327 20.47 13.30 -17.53
CA ASN A 327 20.88 13.69 -18.87
C ASN A 327 21.17 12.47 -19.76
N ALA A 328 21.89 11.47 -19.24
CA ALA A 328 22.17 10.24 -19.98
C ALA A 328 20.89 9.45 -20.30
N LEU A 329 19.93 9.39 -19.37
CA LEU A 329 18.65 8.72 -19.57
C LEU A 329 17.77 9.39 -20.61
N ASP A 330 17.75 10.73 -20.66
CA ASP A 330 16.95 11.47 -21.64
C ASP A 330 17.45 11.23 -23.07
N LEU A 331 18.77 11.06 -23.24
CA LEU A 331 19.39 10.71 -24.51
C LEU A 331 19.20 9.23 -24.91
N HIS A 332 18.93 8.33 -23.95
CA HIS A 332 18.86 6.89 -24.21
C HIS A 332 17.43 6.44 -24.55
N GLU A 333 17.05 6.59 -25.82
CA GLU A 333 15.65 6.48 -26.23
C GLU A 333 14.99 5.11 -26.05
N SER A 334 15.76 4.03 -25.96
CA SER A 334 15.22 2.67 -25.77
C SER A 334 14.71 2.41 -24.35
N ILE A 335 15.26 3.09 -23.33
CA ILE A 335 14.90 2.81 -21.93
C ILE A 335 13.53 3.42 -21.64
N ARG A 336 12.50 2.58 -21.53
CA ARG A 336 11.10 2.99 -21.29
C ARG A 336 10.73 2.93 -19.81
N THR A 337 11.37 2.07 -19.02
CA THR A 337 11.07 1.88 -17.60
C THR A 337 12.28 2.14 -16.72
N ILE A 338 12.14 3.03 -15.74
CA ILE A 338 13.21 3.42 -14.82
C ILE A 338 12.69 3.22 -13.40
N CYS A 339 13.39 2.40 -12.63
CA CYS A 339 13.05 2.12 -11.23
C CYS A 339 14.15 2.63 -10.31
N PHE A 340 13.78 3.54 -9.41
CA PHE A 340 14.58 4.01 -8.30
C PHE A 340 14.08 3.31 -7.03
N LEU A 341 14.84 2.32 -6.58
CA LEU A 341 14.50 1.50 -5.43
C LEU A 341 15.27 1.96 -4.20
N GLU A 342 14.68 1.80 -3.03
CA GLU A 342 15.38 1.88 -1.76
C GLU A 342 15.51 0.48 -1.17
N GLY A 343 16.58 0.29 -0.42
CA GLY A 343 16.88 -0.94 0.26
C GLY A 343 15.97 -1.17 1.45
N PRO A 344 15.93 -2.42 1.95
CA PRO A 344 15.17 -2.80 3.13
C PRO A 344 15.76 -2.23 4.44
N LEU A 345 16.99 -1.72 4.43
CA LEU A 345 17.67 -1.18 5.62
C LEU A 345 17.61 0.35 5.70
N ARG A 346 16.85 1.01 4.83
CA ARG A 346 16.77 2.47 4.77
C ARG A 346 16.18 3.08 6.05
N THR A 347 16.61 4.29 6.37
CA THR A 347 16.24 5.03 7.59
C THR A 347 15.33 6.21 7.33
N ASP A 348 15.29 6.72 6.11
CA ASP A 348 14.45 7.84 5.67
C ASP A 348 14.14 7.78 4.16
N GLU A 349 13.36 8.73 3.68
CA GLU A 349 12.92 8.87 2.28
C GLU A 349 13.53 10.15 1.62
N VAL A 350 14.64 10.67 2.17
CA VAL A 350 15.24 11.95 1.73
C VAL A 350 15.85 11.82 0.33
N LYS A 351 16.44 10.67 0.01
CA LYS A 351 17.04 10.43 -1.31
C LYS A 351 16.00 10.40 -2.43
N SER A 352 14.89 9.70 -2.21
CA SER A 352 13.82 9.60 -3.21
C SER A 352 13.12 10.93 -3.43
N THR A 353 12.85 11.69 -2.36
CA THR A 353 12.25 13.04 -2.46
C THR A 353 13.18 14.03 -3.15
N ARG A 354 14.50 14.04 -2.84
CA ARG A 354 15.50 14.88 -3.52
C ARG A 354 15.63 14.54 -5.00
N LEU A 355 15.71 13.25 -5.35
CA LEU A 355 15.76 12.80 -6.74
C LEU A 355 14.51 13.24 -7.51
N PHE A 356 13.34 13.08 -6.90
CA PHE A 356 12.08 13.49 -7.53
C PHE A 356 12.01 15.02 -7.71
N ALA A 357 12.48 15.80 -6.74
CA ALA A 357 12.59 17.26 -6.89
C ALA A 357 13.47 17.62 -8.11
N GLN A 358 14.62 16.97 -8.28
CA GLN A 358 15.54 17.26 -9.38
C GLN A 358 15.02 16.80 -10.75
N LEU A 359 14.30 15.67 -10.80
CA LEU A 359 13.55 15.25 -12.00
C LEU A 359 12.51 16.30 -12.40
N ARG A 360 11.86 16.94 -11.43
CA ARG A 360 10.85 17.98 -11.68
C ARG A 360 11.46 19.33 -12.08
N GLU A 361 12.61 19.68 -11.53
CA GLU A 361 13.23 20.99 -11.75
C GLU A 361 13.97 21.06 -13.08
N SER A 362 14.60 19.96 -13.52
CA SER A 362 15.39 19.91 -14.75
C SER A 362 14.55 19.69 -16.02
N PRO A 363 14.89 20.34 -17.16
CA PRO A 363 14.21 20.11 -18.44
C PRO A 363 14.25 18.65 -18.90
N HIS A 364 15.42 18.00 -18.80
CA HIS A 364 15.63 16.59 -19.13
C HIS A 364 14.82 15.67 -18.21
N GLY A 365 14.77 15.96 -16.91
CA GLY A 365 13.96 15.20 -15.96
C GLY A 365 12.46 15.27 -16.27
N ARG A 366 11.95 16.43 -16.68
CA ARG A 366 10.54 16.58 -17.11
C ARG A 366 10.24 15.81 -18.39
N SER A 367 11.16 15.82 -19.35
CA SER A 367 11.07 14.98 -20.55
C SER A 367 10.97 13.51 -20.17
N LEU A 368 11.75 13.05 -19.19
CA LEU A 368 11.66 11.68 -18.68
C LEU A 368 10.32 11.38 -17.98
N LEU A 369 9.84 12.25 -17.10
CA LEU A 369 8.57 12.05 -16.39
C LEU A 369 7.37 11.97 -17.34
N SER A 370 7.39 12.76 -18.42
CA SER A 370 6.33 12.78 -19.43
C SER A 370 6.41 11.62 -20.43
N SER A 371 7.62 11.18 -20.80
CA SER A 371 7.82 10.17 -21.87
C SER A 371 8.08 8.75 -21.38
N ARG A 372 8.49 8.55 -20.12
CA ARG A 372 8.92 7.27 -19.56
C ARG A 372 8.05 6.82 -18.39
N ARG A 373 8.23 5.56 -17.96
CA ARG A 373 7.66 5.04 -16.71
C ARG A 373 8.72 5.14 -15.62
N VAL A 374 8.59 6.13 -14.75
CA VAL A 374 9.48 6.33 -13.59
C VAL A 374 8.80 5.82 -12.33
N ILE A 375 9.44 4.89 -11.62
CA ILE A 375 8.97 4.31 -10.37
C ILE A 375 9.95 4.72 -9.26
N LEU A 376 9.44 5.34 -8.19
CA LEU A 376 10.20 5.71 -7.00
C LEU A 376 9.62 4.96 -5.81
N THR A 377 10.35 4.01 -5.23
CA THR A 377 9.81 3.19 -4.12
C THR A 377 9.46 4.00 -2.87
N GLY A 378 10.03 5.19 -2.70
CA GLY A 378 9.74 6.04 -1.55
C GLY A 378 8.32 6.62 -1.55
N ALA A 379 7.73 6.78 -2.74
CA ALA A 379 6.31 7.11 -2.85
C ALA A 379 5.42 5.96 -2.36
N PHE A 380 5.87 4.71 -2.53
CA PHE A 380 5.14 3.53 -2.08
C PHE A 380 5.32 3.27 -0.59
N SER A 381 6.40 3.75 0.04
CA SER A 381 6.70 3.49 1.44
C SER A 381 6.00 4.44 2.41
N ALA A 382 5.86 5.71 2.03
CA ALA A 382 5.32 6.76 2.88
C ALA A 382 3.89 6.48 3.42
N PRO A 383 2.96 5.90 2.64
CA PRO A 383 1.62 5.56 3.14
C PRO A 383 1.66 4.61 4.35
N PHE A 384 2.56 3.63 4.34
CA PHE A 384 2.70 2.67 5.43
C PHE A 384 3.35 3.23 6.68
N GLN A 385 4.11 4.32 6.53
CA GLN A 385 4.67 5.05 7.67
C GLN A 385 3.69 6.06 8.25
N ARG A 386 2.50 6.24 7.63
CA ARG A 386 1.58 7.33 7.94
C ARG A 386 2.29 8.68 7.91
N LYS A 387 3.15 8.89 6.91
CA LYS A 387 3.90 10.14 6.69
C LYS A 387 3.58 10.72 5.32
N GLN A 388 3.66 12.04 5.22
CA GLN A 388 3.65 12.72 3.93
C GLN A 388 4.94 12.37 3.18
N TRP A 389 4.83 12.01 1.90
CA TRP A 389 6.01 11.80 1.05
C TRP A 389 6.56 13.14 0.53
N LEU A 390 5.67 14.04 0.11
CA LEU A 390 6.00 15.38 -0.38
C LEU A 390 5.39 16.43 0.57
N PRO A 391 6.13 16.88 1.60
CA PRO A 391 5.58 17.78 2.61
C PRO A 391 5.25 19.18 2.07
N ASP A 392 5.93 19.65 1.01
CA ASP A 392 5.69 20.99 0.45
C ASP A 392 5.54 21.00 -1.10
N PRO A 393 4.34 20.70 -1.62
CA PRO A 393 4.03 20.88 -3.04
C PRO A 393 3.47 22.28 -3.35
N ALA A 394 3.28 23.17 -2.37
CA ALA A 394 2.60 24.45 -2.56
C ALA A 394 3.43 25.40 -3.45
N GLY A 395 2.78 26.13 -4.36
CA GLY A 395 3.43 27.09 -5.26
C GLY A 395 4.14 26.50 -6.49
N ASN A 396 4.17 25.17 -6.68
CA ASN A 396 4.92 24.57 -7.77
C ASN A 396 4.04 24.12 -8.95
N THR A 397 3.69 25.07 -9.82
CA THR A 397 2.86 24.87 -11.02
C THR A 397 3.43 23.88 -12.03
N THR A 398 4.73 23.54 -11.96
CA THR A 398 5.37 22.63 -12.91
C THR A 398 4.91 21.19 -12.78
N LEU A 399 4.59 20.73 -11.57
CA LEU A 399 4.09 19.36 -11.30
C LEU A 399 2.74 19.10 -11.99
N LEU A 400 1.93 20.16 -12.12
CA LEU A 400 0.57 20.09 -12.67
C LEU A 400 0.55 19.77 -14.16
N LYS A 401 1.68 19.88 -14.86
CA LYS A 401 1.76 19.50 -16.27
C LYS A 401 1.70 17.98 -16.44
N ASP A 402 2.44 17.25 -15.59
CA ASP A 402 2.56 15.80 -15.68
C ASP A 402 1.51 15.09 -14.81
N PHE A 403 1.17 15.68 -13.67
CA PHE A 403 0.21 15.16 -12.68
C PHE A 403 -0.83 16.24 -12.32
N PRO A 404 -1.83 16.47 -13.19
CA PRO A 404 -2.67 17.65 -13.11
C PRO A 404 -3.64 17.70 -11.92
N VAL A 405 -4.03 16.56 -11.36
CA VAL A 405 -5.09 16.50 -10.35
C VAL A 405 -4.52 16.64 -8.94
N GLN A 406 -4.93 17.69 -8.23
CA GLN A 406 -4.48 17.95 -6.86
C GLN A 406 -5.41 17.33 -5.79
N LYS A 407 -6.73 17.39 -6.01
CA LYS A 407 -7.73 17.03 -5.00
C LYS A 407 -8.88 16.21 -5.59
N LEU A 408 -9.36 15.27 -4.78
CA LEU A 408 -10.61 14.55 -5.01
C LEU A 408 -11.54 14.79 -3.81
N PHE A 409 -12.70 15.36 -4.08
CA PHE A 409 -13.72 15.60 -3.06
C PHE A 409 -14.89 14.63 -3.25
N VAL A 410 -15.26 13.93 -2.18
CA VAL A 410 -16.30 12.89 -2.25
C VAL A 410 -17.38 13.18 -1.24
N ARG A 411 -18.60 13.42 -1.74
CA ARG A 411 -19.78 13.73 -0.95
C ARG A 411 -20.57 12.44 -0.76
N GLN A 412 -20.52 11.87 0.44
CA GLN A 412 -21.30 10.69 0.79
C GLN A 412 -22.65 11.10 1.38
N GLN A 413 -23.73 10.86 0.66
CA GLN A 413 -25.07 11.15 1.15
C GLN A 413 -25.54 10.05 2.11
N TYR A 414 -26.21 10.42 3.20
CA TYR A 414 -26.87 9.49 4.10
C TYR A 414 -28.23 10.03 4.56
N LEU A 415 -29.12 9.11 4.94
CA LEU A 415 -30.45 9.48 5.42
C LEU A 415 -30.36 9.99 6.86
N ASP A 416 -31.11 11.05 7.17
CA ASP A 416 -31.37 11.38 8.57
C ASP A 416 -32.38 10.37 9.13
N LEU A 417 -31.94 9.56 10.10
CA LEU A 417 -32.77 8.53 10.72
C LEU A 417 -33.81 9.11 11.67
N SER A 418 -33.71 10.39 12.03
CA SER A 418 -34.64 11.06 12.95
C SER A 418 -35.87 11.67 12.25
N ASP A 419 -35.81 11.93 10.95
CA ASP A 419 -36.90 12.59 10.21
C ASP A 419 -36.96 12.15 8.73
N GLU A 420 -38.10 11.58 8.33
CA GLU A 420 -38.37 11.15 6.95
C GLU A 420 -38.42 12.30 5.93
N ARG A 421 -38.72 13.53 6.39
CA ARG A 421 -38.89 14.72 5.56
C ARG A 421 -37.61 15.53 5.43
N SER A 422 -36.65 15.30 6.31
CA SER A 422 -35.38 16.00 6.30
C SER A 422 -34.63 15.73 4.99
N PRO A 423 -34.00 16.75 4.39
CA PRO A 423 -33.13 16.54 3.25
C PRO A 423 -31.98 15.60 3.68
N PRO A 424 -31.51 14.71 2.79
CA PRO A 424 -30.43 13.80 3.17
C PRO A 424 -29.18 14.60 3.56
N ARG A 425 -28.58 14.21 4.68
CA ARG A 425 -27.31 14.79 5.13
C ARG A 425 -26.17 14.27 4.27
N PHE A 426 -25.03 14.94 4.34
CA PHE A 426 -23.84 14.52 3.63
C PHE A 426 -22.63 14.52 4.56
N ARG A 427 -21.74 13.55 4.33
CA ARG A 427 -20.41 13.50 4.92
C ARG A 427 -19.42 13.88 3.82
N PRO A 428 -18.69 15.00 3.96
CA PRO A 428 -17.62 15.36 3.05
C PRO A 428 -16.38 14.50 3.34
N CYS A 429 -15.71 14.07 2.29
CA CYS A 429 -14.41 13.42 2.34
C CYS A 429 -13.44 14.20 1.45
N HIS A 430 -12.26 14.55 1.98
CA HIS A 430 -11.25 15.30 1.25
C HIS A 430 -10.05 14.38 1.03
N PHE A 431 -9.66 14.20 -0.24
CA PHE A 431 -8.49 13.41 -0.59
C PHE A 431 -7.46 14.27 -1.32
N SER A 432 -6.22 14.17 -0.86
CA SER A 432 -5.06 14.68 -1.58
C SER A 432 -4.63 13.66 -2.64
N LEU A 433 -4.31 14.15 -3.83
CA LEU A 433 -3.74 13.38 -4.94
C LEU A 433 -2.36 13.91 -5.37
N ALA A 434 -1.83 14.90 -4.64
CA ALA A 434 -0.58 15.58 -4.97
C ALA A 434 0.65 14.66 -4.92
N ASP A 435 0.61 13.61 -4.10
CA ASP A 435 1.67 12.61 -3.94
C ASP A 435 1.32 11.24 -4.56
N ALA A 436 0.18 11.15 -5.27
CA ALA A 436 -0.27 9.93 -5.93
C ALA A 436 0.46 9.67 -7.27
N LEU A 437 1.09 10.69 -7.85
CA LEU A 437 1.80 10.63 -9.14
C LEU A 437 0.94 10.05 -10.29
N LEU A 438 -0.37 10.33 -10.26
CA LEU A 438 -1.31 9.79 -11.24
C LEU A 438 -1.31 10.64 -12.52
N ARG A 439 -0.80 10.06 -13.61
CA ARG A 439 -0.93 10.65 -14.95
C ARG A 439 -2.41 10.63 -15.39
N PRO A 440 -2.85 11.54 -16.27
CA PRO A 440 -4.27 11.69 -16.60
C PRO A 440 -5.01 10.41 -16.99
N ARG A 441 -4.38 9.53 -17.80
CA ARG A 441 -4.99 8.27 -18.24
C ARG A 441 -5.18 7.29 -17.07
N PHE A 442 -4.13 7.05 -16.28
CA PHE A 442 -4.20 6.17 -15.11
C PHE A 442 -5.17 6.71 -14.05
N LEU A 443 -5.22 8.04 -13.88
CA LEU A 443 -6.20 8.68 -13.01
C LEU A 443 -7.63 8.33 -13.43
N VAL A 444 -7.95 8.40 -14.73
CA VAL A 444 -9.30 8.05 -15.21
C VAL A 444 -9.62 6.59 -14.95
N ASP A 445 -8.71 5.67 -15.27
CA ASP A 445 -8.95 4.24 -15.06
C ASP A 445 -9.15 3.91 -13.57
N GLY A 446 -8.30 4.48 -12.71
CA GLY A 446 -8.42 4.37 -11.26
C GLY A 446 -9.68 5.02 -10.71
N PHE A 447 -10.08 6.16 -11.26
CA PHE A 447 -11.32 6.87 -10.91
C PHE A 447 -12.56 6.05 -11.25
N LEU A 448 -12.63 5.44 -12.42
CA LEU A 448 -13.77 4.60 -12.80
C LEU A 448 -13.88 3.39 -11.87
N ARG A 449 -12.76 2.77 -11.53
CA ARG A 449 -12.70 1.67 -10.55
C ARG A 449 -13.12 2.13 -9.16
N TYR A 450 -12.71 3.33 -8.76
CA TYR A 450 -13.13 3.95 -7.52
C TYR A 450 -14.63 4.22 -7.48
N CYS A 451 -15.25 4.70 -8.55
CA CYS A 451 -16.70 4.89 -8.60
C CYS A 451 -17.48 3.58 -8.34
N GLN A 452 -16.95 2.44 -8.79
CA GLN A 452 -17.49 1.14 -8.44
C GLN A 452 -17.31 0.82 -6.94
N SER A 453 -16.16 1.16 -6.38
CA SER A 453 -15.71 0.83 -5.02
C SER A 453 -15.97 1.90 -3.94
N ILE A 454 -16.64 3.01 -4.28
CA ILE A 454 -16.80 4.23 -3.45
C ILE A 454 -17.37 4.01 -2.03
N ILE A 455 -17.94 2.83 -1.78
CA ILE A 455 -18.47 2.41 -0.47
C ILE A 455 -17.35 1.93 0.46
N THR A 456 -16.47 1.12 -0.11
CA THR A 456 -15.49 0.31 0.63
C THR A 456 -14.10 0.93 0.55
N ASP A 457 -13.82 1.66 -0.53
CA ASP A 457 -12.52 2.26 -0.77
C ASP A 457 -12.44 3.65 -0.16
N ARG A 458 -11.99 3.72 1.10
CA ARG A 458 -11.79 4.98 1.83
C ARG A 458 -10.39 5.57 1.67
N PHE A 459 -9.43 4.79 1.15
CA PHE A 459 -8.01 5.17 1.07
C PHE A 459 -7.51 5.30 -0.37
N LEU A 460 -8.43 5.21 -1.34
CA LEU A 460 -8.16 5.29 -2.77
C LEU A 460 -7.28 4.15 -3.29
N PHE A 461 -7.41 2.94 -2.72
CA PHE A 461 -6.70 1.75 -3.20
C PHE A 461 -7.07 1.40 -4.64
N SER A 462 -8.33 1.63 -5.04
CA SER A 462 -8.79 1.43 -6.42
C SER A 462 -8.13 2.41 -7.39
N LEU A 463 -7.73 3.61 -6.93
CA LEU A 463 -6.96 4.56 -7.75
C LEU A 463 -5.52 4.10 -7.94
N ALA A 464 -4.92 3.46 -6.92
CA ALA A 464 -3.56 2.94 -7.00
C ALA A 464 -3.46 1.61 -7.78
N ALA A 465 -4.57 0.89 -7.94
CA ALA A 465 -4.65 -0.41 -8.64
C ALA A 465 -5.31 -0.29 -10.02
N THR A 466 -4.62 0.33 -10.98
CA THR A 466 -5.14 0.61 -12.33
C THR A 466 -4.84 -0.54 -13.30
N PRO A 467 -5.71 -0.87 -14.28
CA PRO A 467 -5.38 -1.84 -15.32
C PRO A 467 -4.19 -1.38 -16.18
N SER A 468 -3.27 -2.28 -16.55
CA SER A 468 -2.07 -1.89 -17.31
C SER A 468 -2.30 -1.53 -18.77
N ASN A 469 -3.38 -2.01 -19.41
CA ASN A 469 -3.66 -1.77 -20.82
C ASN A 469 -5.16 -1.62 -21.08
N LEU A 470 -5.50 -0.70 -21.99
CA LEU A 470 -6.86 -0.44 -22.44
C LEU A 470 -7.50 -1.64 -23.18
N VAL A 471 -6.68 -2.48 -23.83
CA VAL A 471 -7.10 -3.64 -24.66
C VAL A 471 -7.17 -4.96 -23.87
N ALA A 472 -6.69 -5.00 -22.63
CA ALA A 472 -6.71 -6.24 -21.86
C ALA A 472 -8.06 -6.40 -21.17
N ASP A 473 -9.05 -6.81 -21.95
CA ASP A 473 -10.23 -7.54 -21.48
C ASP A 473 -10.10 -8.99 -22.02
N GLU A 474 -10.60 -9.97 -21.27
CA GLU A 474 -10.36 -11.42 -21.37
C GLU A 474 -9.23 -12.02 -20.50
N GLY A 475 -9.35 -11.85 -19.18
CA GLY A 475 -8.67 -12.70 -18.20
C GLY A 475 -8.99 -12.31 -16.76
N GLN A 476 -9.04 -13.27 -15.82
CA GLN A 476 -9.02 -12.91 -14.40
C GLN A 476 -7.64 -12.29 -14.10
N PHE A 477 -7.62 -10.96 -13.96
CA PHE A 477 -6.45 -10.10 -13.73
C PHE A 477 -5.47 -10.00 -14.92
N PRO A 478 -5.82 -9.26 -15.99
CA PRO A 478 -4.77 -8.69 -16.83
C PRO A 478 -3.92 -7.78 -15.94
N GLY A 479 -2.59 -7.79 -16.13
CA GLY A 479 -1.64 -7.10 -15.25
C GLY A 479 -2.12 -5.72 -14.80
N LEU A 480 -1.99 -5.44 -13.51
CA LEU A 480 -2.32 -4.14 -12.93
C LEU A 480 -1.07 -3.26 -12.94
N THR A 481 -1.23 -2.02 -13.39
CA THR A 481 -0.26 -0.97 -13.10
C THR A 481 -0.48 -0.56 -11.66
N ILE A 482 0.60 -0.64 -10.88
CA ILE A 482 0.60 -0.31 -9.47
C ILE A 482 1.22 1.07 -9.32
N ASP A 483 0.39 2.03 -8.93
CA ASP A 483 0.78 3.39 -8.59
C ASP A 483 0.89 3.54 -7.05
N PRO A 484 1.57 4.58 -6.56
CA PRO A 484 1.61 4.87 -5.13
C PRO A 484 0.21 5.08 -4.55
N ILE A 485 -0.03 4.55 -3.35
CA ILE A 485 -1.18 4.95 -2.54
C ILE A 485 -0.91 6.41 -2.11
N PRO A 486 -1.89 7.33 -2.18
CA PRO A 486 -1.66 8.71 -1.75
C PRO A 486 -1.30 8.75 -0.26
N ALA A 487 -0.07 9.14 0.06
CA ALA A 487 0.52 8.98 1.39
C ALA A 487 -0.08 9.96 2.40
N GLU A 488 -0.38 11.19 1.97
CA GLU A 488 -1.03 12.20 2.79
C GLU A 488 -2.38 11.72 3.35
N ASN A 489 -3.15 10.97 2.57
CA ASN A 489 -4.44 10.42 3.01
C ASN A 489 -4.28 9.33 4.09
N CYS A 490 -3.12 8.67 4.16
CA CYS A 490 -2.81 7.67 5.18
C CYS A 490 -2.10 8.29 6.42
N ALA A 491 -1.50 9.47 6.26
CA ALA A 491 -0.80 10.17 7.32
C ALA A 491 -1.74 10.81 8.34
N ILE A 492 -2.91 11.28 7.88
CA ILE A 492 -3.91 11.91 8.73
C ILE A 492 -4.84 10.82 9.31
N PRO A 493 -5.02 10.74 10.65
CA PRO A 493 -5.98 9.81 11.24
C PRO A 493 -7.41 10.20 10.85
N GLU A 494 -8.34 9.24 10.81
CA GLU A 494 -9.74 9.54 10.41
C GLU A 494 -10.48 10.46 11.39
N SER A 495 -10.09 10.46 12.68
CA SER A 495 -10.68 11.32 13.70
C SER A 495 -9.79 11.48 14.93
N ALA A 496 -9.92 12.60 15.62
CA ALA A 496 -9.28 12.87 16.91
C ALA A 496 -10.31 13.27 17.98
N ARG A 497 -9.92 13.21 19.26
CA ARG A 497 -10.74 13.73 20.37
C ARG A 497 -10.53 15.24 20.44
N ALA A 498 -11.61 16.02 20.47
CA ALA A 498 -11.52 17.45 20.71
C ALA A 498 -11.55 17.72 22.23
N SER A 499 -10.43 18.18 22.81
CA SER A 499 -10.30 18.33 24.26
C SER A 499 -10.90 19.62 24.84
N GLU A 500 -11.32 20.60 24.03
CA GLU A 500 -11.60 21.95 24.55
C GLU A 500 -13.07 22.40 24.57
N VAL A 501 -14.01 21.66 23.96
CA VAL A 501 -15.35 22.24 23.72
C VAL A 501 -16.47 21.64 24.58
N ASN A 502 -16.46 20.36 24.96
CA ASN A 502 -17.54 19.78 25.78
C ASN A 502 -17.05 18.64 26.68
N GLU A 503 -17.67 18.46 27.85
CA GLU A 503 -17.34 17.43 28.86
C GLU A 503 -17.56 15.99 28.37
N GLU A 504 -18.19 15.80 27.22
CA GLU A 504 -18.33 14.54 26.52
C GLU A 504 -17.30 14.51 25.38
N GLY A 505 -16.31 13.62 25.45
CA GLY A 505 -15.18 13.52 24.51
C GLY A 505 -15.57 13.22 23.05
N GLN A 506 -16.17 14.21 22.40
CA GLN A 506 -16.65 14.15 21.03
C GLN A 506 -15.47 13.99 20.07
N ARG A 507 -15.55 12.99 19.20
CA ARG A 507 -14.57 12.80 18.12
C ARG A 507 -14.92 13.73 16.96
N VAL A 508 -13.92 14.43 16.45
CA VAL A 508 -14.03 15.26 15.25
C VAL A 508 -13.41 14.51 14.07
N ASP A 509 -14.07 14.58 12.93
CA ASP A 509 -13.54 14.04 11.66
C ASP A 509 -12.33 14.87 11.23
N LEU A 510 -11.29 14.18 10.77
CA LEU A 510 -10.08 14.78 10.26
C LEU A 510 -9.88 14.34 8.81
N TRP A 511 -9.37 15.28 8.01
CA TRP A 511 -9.05 15.07 6.61
C TRP A 511 -7.79 15.85 6.25
N PRO A 512 -7.07 15.46 5.18
CA PRO A 512 -5.99 16.27 4.62
C PRO A 512 -6.40 17.72 4.40
N ALA A 513 -5.53 18.65 4.81
CA ALA A 513 -5.80 20.08 4.69
C ALA A 513 -6.00 20.48 3.21
N LEU A 514 -6.91 21.43 2.97
CA LEU A 514 -7.03 22.06 1.66
C LEU A 514 -5.89 23.06 1.48
N ARG A 515 -4.83 22.62 0.80
CA ARG A 515 -3.76 23.49 0.30
C ARG A 515 -4.29 24.42 -0.79
N PRO A 516 -3.62 25.56 -1.05
CA PRO A 516 -3.98 26.42 -2.17
C PRO A 516 -4.08 25.62 -3.47
N LEU A 517 -5.22 25.78 -4.16
CA LEU A 517 -5.40 25.19 -5.49
C LEU A 517 -4.70 26.11 -6.47
N GLU A 518 -3.64 25.60 -7.09
CA GLU A 518 -2.79 26.39 -7.96
C GLU A 518 -3.44 26.55 -9.34
N PRO A 519 -3.23 27.68 -10.05
CA PRO A 519 -3.72 27.86 -11.42
C PRO A 519 -3.29 26.71 -12.34
N GLY A 520 -4.23 26.20 -13.13
CA GLY A 520 -4.04 25.06 -14.03
C GLY A 520 -4.21 23.69 -13.38
N SER A 521 -4.36 23.62 -12.05
CA SER A 521 -4.65 22.36 -11.35
C SER A 521 -6.07 21.86 -11.62
N TRP A 522 -6.25 20.55 -11.47
CA TRP A 522 -7.51 19.87 -11.63
C TRP A 522 -8.04 19.30 -10.32
N ILE A 523 -9.37 19.30 -10.22
CA ILE A 523 -10.12 18.83 -9.06
C ILE A 523 -11.19 17.88 -9.56
N VAL A 524 -11.37 16.76 -8.86
CA VAL A 524 -12.46 15.82 -9.13
C VAL A 524 -13.51 15.96 -8.03
N LEU A 525 -14.74 16.27 -8.42
CA LEU A 525 -15.89 16.25 -7.53
C LEU A 525 -16.67 14.96 -7.76
N VAL A 526 -17.03 14.28 -6.68
CA VAL A 526 -17.89 13.10 -6.72
C VAL A 526 -18.97 13.24 -5.68
N SER A 527 -20.21 12.97 -6.04
CA SER A 527 -21.27 12.69 -5.08
C SER A 527 -21.80 11.29 -5.27
N ARG A 528 -21.85 10.58 -4.15
CA ARG A 528 -22.54 9.32 -4.03
C ARG A 528 -23.90 9.59 -3.40
N GLU A 529 -24.94 9.41 -4.20
CA GLU A 529 -26.32 9.65 -3.81
C GLU A 529 -27.04 8.31 -3.62
N TRP A 530 -27.88 8.22 -2.58
CA TRP A 530 -28.76 7.06 -2.40
C TRP A 530 -30.18 7.44 -2.81
N HIS A 531 -30.63 6.87 -3.93
CA HIS A 531 -31.99 7.02 -4.34
C HIS A 531 -32.90 6.06 -3.56
N THR A 532 -33.66 6.63 -2.63
CA THR A 532 -34.62 5.91 -1.80
C THR A 532 -36.05 6.39 -2.08
N THR A 533 -36.98 5.45 -2.23
CA THR A 533 -38.41 5.79 -2.34
C THR A 533 -38.96 6.23 -0.99
N ARG A 534 -40.03 7.04 -0.98
CA ARG A 534 -40.69 7.45 0.29
C ARG A 534 -41.07 6.27 1.20
N PRO A 535 -41.63 5.15 0.70
CA PRO A 535 -41.90 3.98 1.54
C PRO A 535 -40.63 3.34 2.14
N GLN A 536 -39.52 3.33 1.41
CA GLN A 536 -38.24 2.83 1.93
C GLN A 536 -37.69 3.73 3.03
N ARG A 537 -37.70 5.06 2.82
CA ARG A 537 -37.30 6.03 3.86
C ARG A 537 -38.09 5.87 5.15
N ARG A 538 -39.42 5.72 5.04
CA ARG A 538 -40.30 5.45 6.19
C ARG A 538 -39.88 4.23 6.99
N LYS A 539 -39.60 3.12 6.30
CA LYS A 539 -39.17 1.88 6.96
C LYS A 539 -37.82 2.04 7.66
N ILE A 540 -36.87 2.71 7.01
CA ILE A 540 -35.53 2.97 7.55
C ILE A 540 -35.63 3.84 8.82
N VAL A 541 -36.37 4.95 8.76
CA VAL A 541 -36.58 5.85 9.91
C VAL A 541 -37.32 5.13 11.04
N ALA A 542 -38.37 4.37 10.74
CA ALA A 542 -39.14 3.64 11.76
C ALA A 542 -38.32 2.56 12.49
N LEU A 543 -37.34 1.96 11.82
CA LEU A 543 -36.46 0.95 12.41
C LEU A 543 -35.24 1.55 13.12
N GLY A 544 -34.92 2.83 12.85
CA GLY A 544 -33.78 3.51 13.45
C GLY A 544 -32.42 2.92 13.08
N SER A 545 -32.35 2.03 12.09
CA SER A 545 -31.12 1.37 11.65
C SER A 545 -31.15 1.07 10.14
N LEU A 546 -29.96 1.11 9.53
CA LEU A 546 -29.71 0.66 8.15
C LEU A 546 -29.27 -0.81 8.09
N ASP A 547 -29.01 -1.46 9.23
CA ASP A 547 -28.50 -2.84 9.27
C ASP A 547 -29.51 -3.83 8.67
N GLY A 548 -29.06 -4.60 7.68
CA GLY A 548 -29.90 -5.55 6.95
C GLY A 548 -31.00 -4.92 6.09
N MET A 549 -31.05 -3.59 6.01
CA MET A 549 -32.02 -2.85 5.20
C MET A 549 -31.44 -2.50 3.83
N ASP A 550 -32.34 -2.33 2.86
CA ASP A 550 -32.02 -1.88 1.52
C ASP A 550 -31.80 -0.36 1.49
N PRO A 551 -30.54 0.13 1.35
CA PRO A 551 -30.23 1.56 1.38
C PRO A 551 -30.71 2.33 0.14
N GLY A 552 -31.33 1.65 -0.85
CA GLY A 552 -31.79 2.26 -2.10
C GLY A 552 -30.84 2.02 -3.27
N LEU A 553 -31.10 2.70 -4.39
CA LEU A 553 -30.25 2.60 -5.59
C LEU A 553 -29.07 3.59 -5.47
N PRO A 554 -27.81 3.13 -5.47
CA PRO A 554 -26.66 4.03 -5.46
C PRO A 554 -26.50 4.69 -6.83
N LEU A 555 -26.40 6.02 -6.84
CA LEU A 555 -26.11 6.83 -8.01
C LEU A 555 -24.80 7.58 -7.76
N VAL A 556 -23.94 7.61 -8.77
CA VAL A 556 -22.69 8.36 -8.73
C VAL A 556 -22.78 9.52 -9.71
N ARG A 557 -22.54 10.73 -9.22
CA ARG A 557 -22.42 11.94 -10.02
C ARG A 557 -21.03 12.53 -9.86
N TYR A 558 -20.45 13.07 -10.92
CA TYR A 558 -19.12 13.63 -10.83
C TYR A 558 -18.89 14.82 -11.76
N ALA A 559 -17.83 15.59 -11.53
CA ALA A 559 -17.34 16.58 -12.47
C ALA A 559 -15.84 16.82 -12.28
N PHE A 560 -15.19 17.19 -13.37
CA PHE A 560 -13.81 17.68 -13.40
C PHE A 560 -13.85 19.21 -13.46
N LEU A 561 -13.14 19.83 -12.53
CA LEU A 561 -12.98 21.28 -12.42
C LEU A 561 -11.51 21.63 -12.64
N ARG A 562 -11.27 22.82 -13.17
CA ARG A 562 -9.93 23.40 -13.35
C ARG A 562 -9.84 24.73 -12.61
N ALA A 563 -8.79 24.90 -11.82
CA ALA A 563 -8.47 26.19 -11.21
C ALA A 563 -7.92 27.15 -12.26
N LYS A 564 -8.56 28.30 -12.43
CA LYS A 564 -8.09 29.40 -13.31
C LYS A 564 -7.20 30.36 -12.56
N GLU A 565 -7.63 30.71 -11.35
CA GLU A 565 -6.88 31.54 -10.42
C GLU A 565 -6.52 30.73 -9.17
N ARG A 566 -5.55 31.22 -8.40
CA ARG A 566 -5.17 30.58 -7.15
C ARG A 566 -6.35 30.65 -6.16
N VAL A 567 -6.81 29.49 -5.70
CA VAL A 567 -7.88 29.40 -4.69
C VAL A 567 -7.26 29.06 -3.35
N GLU A 568 -7.29 30.02 -2.44
CA GLU A 568 -6.76 29.90 -1.08
C GLU A 568 -7.88 30.19 -0.08
N LEU A 569 -7.97 29.39 0.97
CA LEU A 569 -9.00 29.58 1.98
C LEU A 569 -8.73 30.87 2.76
N PRO A 570 -9.72 31.77 2.87
CA PRO A 570 -9.55 33.00 3.63
C PRO A 570 -9.39 32.68 5.12
N ASP A 571 -8.75 33.60 5.85
CA ASP A 571 -8.72 33.60 7.32
C ASP A 571 -9.98 34.26 7.92
N GLU A 572 -10.81 34.86 7.07
CA GLU A 572 -12.06 35.58 7.34
C GLU A 572 -13.31 34.67 7.27
N PRO A 573 -14.53 35.13 7.65
CA PRO A 573 -15.72 34.27 7.82
C PRO A 573 -16.15 33.46 6.58
N GLU A 574 -16.93 32.38 6.81
CA GLU A 574 -17.39 31.41 5.79
C GLU A 574 -18.05 32.06 4.54
N GLU A 575 -18.62 33.25 4.67
CA GLU A 575 -19.29 34.00 3.59
C GLU A 575 -18.33 34.41 2.45
N ALA A 576 -17.04 34.61 2.75
CA ALA A 576 -16.02 34.94 1.74
C ALA A 576 -15.68 33.76 0.82
N VAL A 577 -16.03 32.54 1.23
CA VAL A 577 -15.68 31.30 0.52
C VAL A 577 -16.54 31.07 -0.72
N ASP A 578 -17.80 31.49 -0.70
CA ASP A 578 -18.72 31.25 -1.82
C ASP A 578 -18.23 31.96 -3.11
N ALA A 579 -17.55 33.11 -2.98
CA ALA A 579 -16.93 33.83 -4.09
C ALA A 579 -15.84 33.02 -4.81
N LEU A 580 -15.14 32.11 -4.10
CA LEU A 580 -14.10 31.25 -4.68
C LEU A 580 -14.65 30.16 -5.60
N THR A 581 -15.97 29.95 -5.58
CA THR A 581 -16.64 29.02 -6.50
C THR A 581 -17.04 29.67 -7.81
N ALA A 582 -16.75 30.96 -8.01
CA ALA A 582 -17.18 31.72 -9.18
C ALA A 582 -16.37 31.34 -10.46
N PRO A 583 -16.90 31.61 -11.67
CA PRO A 583 -16.26 31.21 -12.94
C PRO A 583 -14.87 31.80 -13.20
N GLU A 584 -14.54 32.88 -12.50
CA GLU A 584 -13.25 33.55 -12.51
C GLU A 584 -12.17 32.67 -11.85
N TYR A 585 -12.53 31.99 -10.75
CA TYR A 585 -11.61 31.13 -9.99
C TYR A 585 -11.64 29.68 -10.47
N LEU A 586 -12.82 29.14 -10.72
CA LEU A 586 -13.02 27.72 -11.06
C LEU A 586 -13.82 27.56 -12.34
N GLU A 587 -13.26 26.78 -13.26
CA GLU A 587 -13.92 26.33 -14.47
C GLU A 587 -14.50 24.93 -14.29
N VAL A 588 -15.79 24.76 -14.54
CA VAL A 588 -16.41 23.42 -14.61
C VAL A 588 -16.21 22.90 -16.03
N VAL A 589 -15.32 21.93 -16.20
CA VAL A 589 -14.94 21.43 -17.53
C VAL A 589 -15.88 20.33 -18.01
N GLY A 590 -16.39 19.49 -17.11
CA GLY A 590 -17.35 18.44 -17.42
C GLY A 590 -16.91 17.06 -16.97
N GLY A 591 -16.97 16.08 -17.88
CA GLY A 591 -16.72 14.68 -17.60
C GLY A 591 -15.30 14.20 -17.92
N VAL A 592 -15.14 12.88 -17.95
CA VAL A 592 -13.87 12.20 -18.23
C VAL A 592 -13.31 12.56 -19.60
N LYS A 593 -14.17 12.63 -20.63
CA LYS A 593 -13.75 12.92 -22.01
C LYS A 593 -13.23 14.34 -22.14
N GLU A 594 -13.93 15.31 -21.56
CA GLU A 594 -13.56 16.71 -21.59
C GLU A 594 -12.23 16.95 -20.84
N PHE A 595 -12.03 16.26 -19.71
CA PHE A 595 -10.74 16.23 -19.01
C PHE A 595 -9.62 15.71 -19.91
N LEU A 596 -9.76 14.49 -20.46
CA LEU A 596 -8.73 13.86 -21.27
C LEU A 596 -8.39 14.63 -22.55
N ARG A 597 -9.37 15.30 -23.19
CA ARG A 597 -9.11 16.18 -24.35
C ARG A 597 -8.12 17.30 -24.02
N GLN A 598 -8.14 17.81 -22.79
CA GLN A 598 -7.26 18.90 -22.38
C GLN A 598 -5.94 18.41 -21.80
N THR A 599 -5.92 17.26 -21.12
CA THR A 599 -4.73 16.78 -20.40
C THR A 599 -3.95 15.68 -21.12
N ALA A 600 -4.56 14.97 -22.06
CA ALA A 600 -3.95 13.86 -22.78
C ALA A 600 -4.57 13.69 -24.19
N PRO A 601 -4.37 14.65 -25.12
CA PRO A 601 -5.13 14.77 -26.36
C PRO A 601 -5.00 13.59 -27.33
N SER A 602 -4.02 12.70 -27.14
CA SER A 602 -3.80 11.50 -27.97
C SER A 602 -4.63 10.28 -27.54
N PHE A 603 -5.71 10.44 -26.78
CA PHE A 603 -6.53 9.33 -26.27
C PHE A 603 -7.62 8.89 -27.25
N ASP A 604 -8.02 7.62 -27.19
CA ASP A 604 -9.13 7.09 -27.98
C ASP A 604 -10.46 7.27 -27.24
N GLU A 605 -11.36 8.07 -27.80
CA GLU A 605 -12.69 8.31 -27.23
C GLU A 605 -13.55 7.05 -27.20
N GLY A 606 -13.43 6.16 -28.20
CA GLY A 606 -14.22 4.94 -28.29
C GLY A 606 -13.94 3.98 -27.12
N THR A 607 -12.66 3.82 -26.78
CA THR A 607 -12.24 3.06 -25.61
C THR A 607 -12.77 3.65 -24.30
N VAL A 608 -12.74 4.98 -24.15
CA VAL A 608 -13.26 5.63 -22.93
C VAL A 608 -14.77 5.42 -22.79
N ASP A 609 -15.52 5.53 -23.88
CA ASP A 609 -16.96 5.28 -23.88
C ASP A 609 -17.26 3.80 -23.53
N ALA A 610 -16.50 2.85 -24.07
CA ALA A 610 -16.63 1.44 -23.72
C ALA A 610 -16.41 1.18 -22.22
N ARG A 611 -15.41 1.81 -21.59
CA ARG A 611 -15.15 1.68 -20.14
C ARG A 611 -16.23 2.31 -19.27
N LEU A 612 -16.76 3.47 -19.69
CA LEU A 612 -17.90 4.09 -19.00
C LEU A 612 -19.14 3.18 -19.06
N ASP A 613 -19.38 2.51 -20.19
CA ASP A 613 -20.49 1.59 -20.35
C ASP A 613 -20.28 0.25 -19.63
N GLU A 614 -19.04 -0.24 -19.57
CA GLU A 614 -18.64 -1.38 -18.72
C GLU A 614 -18.91 -1.07 -17.25
N LEU A 615 -18.50 0.10 -16.75
CA LEU A 615 -18.78 0.52 -15.38
C LEU A 615 -20.28 0.60 -15.10
N LYS A 616 -21.07 1.21 -16.00
CA LYS A 616 -22.54 1.25 -15.87
C LYS A 616 -23.14 -0.16 -15.83
N SER A 617 -22.61 -1.08 -16.64
CA SER A 617 -23.06 -2.47 -16.69
C SER A 617 -22.69 -3.22 -15.40
N ALA A 618 -21.46 -3.08 -14.92
CA ALA A 618 -20.99 -3.66 -13.67
C ALA A 618 -21.78 -3.13 -12.46
N MET A 619 -22.10 -1.83 -12.42
CA MET A 619 -22.99 -1.27 -11.41
C MET A 619 -24.40 -1.87 -11.53
N LYS A 620 -24.93 -2.02 -12.74
CA LYS A 620 -26.26 -2.62 -12.95
C LYS A 620 -26.31 -4.10 -12.54
N GLU A 621 -25.24 -4.86 -12.79
CA GLU A 621 -25.10 -6.25 -12.36
C GLU A 621 -24.97 -6.39 -10.84
N GLN A 622 -24.29 -5.45 -10.18
CA GLN A 622 -24.17 -5.40 -8.73
C GLN A 622 -25.52 -5.12 -8.05
N TRP A 623 -26.45 -4.47 -8.74
CA TRP A 623 -27.80 -4.16 -8.26
C TRP A 623 -28.90 -4.64 -9.22
N PRO A 624 -29.05 -5.98 -9.43
CA PRO A 624 -29.93 -6.52 -10.46
C PRO A 624 -31.41 -6.30 -10.09
N GLY A 625 -32.24 -6.04 -11.11
CA GLY A 625 -33.70 -5.91 -10.95
C GLY A 625 -34.20 -4.55 -10.44
N ARG A 626 -33.33 -3.58 -10.14
CA ARG A 626 -33.72 -2.25 -9.65
C ARG A 626 -33.84 -1.25 -10.81
N ARG A 627 -35.09 -0.88 -11.17
CA ARG A 627 -35.33 0.26 -12.07
C ARG A 627 -35.40 1.54 -11.23
N GLY A 628 -34.31 2.32 -11.26
CA GLY A 628 -34.32 3.70 -10.78
C GLY A 628 -35.16 4.61 -11.68
N PRO A 629 -35.41 5.87 -11.28
CA PRO A 629 -36.26 6.81 -12.00
C PRO A 629 -35.57 7.35 -13.26
N GLY A 630 -35.40 6.55 -14.32
CA GLY A 630 -34.80 6.97 -15.60
C GLY A 630 -33.38 7.57 -15.54
N LYS A 631 -32.80 7.72 -14.35
CA LYS A 631 -31.48 8.31 -14.10
C LYS A 631 -30.40 7.25 -14.28
N PRO A 632 -29.30 7.57 -14.96
CA PRO A 632 -28.19 6.64 -15.11
C PRO A 632 -27.46 6.46 -13.77
N PHE A 633 -26.88 5.27 -13.57
CA PHE A 633 -26.05 4.95 -12.39
C PHE A 633 -24.83 5.86 -12.25
N LEU A 634 -24.35 6.39 -13.37
CA LEU A 634 -23.22 7.29 -13.48
C LEU A 634 -23.62 8.49 -14.34
N SER A 635 -23.42 9.72 -13.86
CA SER A 635 -23.66 10.94 -14.62
C SER A 635 -22.71 12.08 -14.26
N VAL A 636 -22.63 13.08 -15.14
CA VAL A 636 -21.82 14.28 -14.94
C VAL A 636 -22.69 15.37 -14.31
N PHE A 637 -22.14 16.21 -13.42
CA PHE A 637 -22.82 17.39 -12.92
C PHE A 637 -23.03 18.44 -14.01
N ASP A 638 -24.16 19.14 -13.95
CA ASP A 638 -24.28 20.46 -14.54
C ASP A 638 -23.45 21.49 -13.78
N GLU A 639 -23.14 22.61 -14.43
CA GLU A 639 -22.25 23.63 -13.87
C GLU A 639 -22.75 24.19 -12.52
N GLN A 640 -24.05 24.46 -12.40
CA GLN A 640 -24.64 25.01 -11.18
C GLN A 640 -24.49 24.04 -10.01
N THR A 641 -24.79 22.76 -10.24
CA THR A 641 -24.63 21.72 -9.22
C THR A 641 -23.18 21.53 -8.82
N ALA A 642 -22.25 21.50 -9.79
CA ALA A 642 -20.82 21.36 -9.52
C ALA A 642 -20.29 22.49 -8.63
N ARG A 643 -20.64 23.75 -8.93
CA ARG A 643 -20.26 24.92 -8.12
C ARG A 643 -20.85 24.87 -6.70
N SER A 644 -22.14 24.50 -6.59
CA SER A 644 -22.79 24.35 -5.28
C SER A 644 -22.12 23.29 -4.41
N VAL A 645 -21.80 22.13 -4.99
CA VAL A 645 -21.09 21.06 -4.29
C VAL A 645 -19.68 21.50 -3.89
N MET A 646 -18.97 22.21 -4.76
CA MET A 646 -17.65 22.77 -4.44
C MET A 646 -17.73 23.77 -3.27
N GLY A 647 -18.74 24.65 -3.25
CA GLY A 647 -18.95 25.58 -2.14
C GLY A 647 -19.17 24.88 -0.80
N ASP A 648 -19.94 23.78 -0.79
CA ASP A 648 -20.09 22.93 0.39
C ASP A 648 -18.73 22.40 0.89
N PHE A 649 -17.85 21.96 -0.02
CA PHE A 649 -16.51 21.47 0.34
C PHE A 649 -15.58 22.56 0.84
N LEU A 650 -15.59 23.74 0.22
CA LEU A 650 -14.73 24.84 0.66
C LEU A 650 -15.13 25.34 2.07
N ARG A 651 -16.44 25.44 2.36
CA ARG A 651 -16.94 25.74 3.72
C ARG A 651 -16.54 24.67 4.72
N ASP A 652 -16.68 23.40 4.35
CA ASP A 652 -16.26 22.29 5.20
C ASP A 652 -14.73 22.27 5.43
N ALA A 653 -13.93 22.62 4.42
CA ALA A 653 -12.48 22.68 4.52
C ALA A 653 -12.00 23.70 5.58
N MET A 654 -12.74 24.79 5.81
CA MET A 654 -12.46 25.69 6.95
C MET A 654 -12.61 24.99 8.30
N ARG A 655 -13.63 24.14 8.45
CA ARG A 655 -13.86 23.34 9.67
C ARG A 655 -12.80 22.27 9.84
N VAL A 656 -12.43 21.58 8.76
CA VAL A 656 -11.33 20.62 8.74
C VAL A 656 -10.02 21.28 9.19
N ARG A 657 -9.72 22.49 8.69
CA ARG A 657 -8.53 23.26 9.10
C ARG A 657 -8.50 23.51 10.61
N GLU A 658 -9.64 23.83 11.22
CA GLU A 658 -9.73 24.03 12.66
C GLU A 658 -9.62 22.72 13.45
N ASN A 659 -10.28 21.65 13.00
CA ASN A 659 -10.17 20.33 13.62
C ASN A 659 -8.71 19.82 13.62
N LEU A 660 -7.97 20.05 12.51
CA LEU A 660 -6.56 19.71 12.41
C LEU A 660 -5.71 20.50 13.41
N LYS A 661 -5.95 21.81 13.57
CA LYS A 661 -5.24 22.63 14.57
C LYS A 661 -5.45 22.08 15.98
N ILE A 662 -6.69 21.79 16.35
CA ILE A 662 -7.05 21.23 17.66
C ILE A 662 -6.35 19.89 17.88
N ALA A 663 -6.41 18.99 16.91
CA ALA A 663 -5.78 17.67 17.00
C ALA A 663 -4.26 17.76 17.13
N MET A 664 -3.63 18.65 16.36
CA MET A 664 -2.18 18.85 16.36
C MET A 664 -1.65 19.61 17.58
N PHE A 665 -2.49 20.40 18.26
CA PHE A 665 -2.09 21.16 19.44
C PHE A 665 -1.60 20.27 20.58
N GLU A 666 -2.14 19.05 20.67
CA GLU A 666 -1.75 18.05 21.69
C GLU A 666 -0.55 17.18 21.28
N MET A 667 -0.07 17.30 20.04
CA MET A 667 1.00 16.47 19.49
C MET A 667 2.39 17.10 19.65
N PRO A 668 3.45 16.27 19.82
CA PRO A 668 4.84 16.71 19.71
C PRO A 668 5.11 17.41 18.36
N GLU A 669 5.97 18.43 18.36
CA GLU A 669 6.25 19.24 17.16
C GLU A 669 6.75 18.40 15.97
N GLU A 670 7.53 17.37 16.26
CA GLU A 670 8.11 16.43 15.28
C GLU A 670 7.07 15.50 14.63
N GLU A 671 5.90 15.34 15.24
CA GLU A 671 4.82 14.45 14.78
C GLU A 671 3.68 15.22 14.10
N ARG A 672 3.79 16.53 14.00
CA ARG A 672 2.76 17.41 13.42
C ARG A 672 2.70 17.30 11.90
N TRP A 673 1.50 17.12 11.36
CA TRP A 673 1.29 16.96 9.92
C TRP A 673 1.38 18.26 9.12
N TYR A 674 0.92 19.37 9.70
CA TYR A 674 0.86 20.70 9.08
C TYR A 674 1.32 21.79 10.07
N PRO A 675 2.60 21.80 10.49
CA PRO A 675 3.10 22.72 11.51
C PRO A 675 2.83 24.20 11.18
N GLU A 676 2.77 24.54 9.89
CA GLU A 676 2.41 25.86 9.37
C GLU A 676 1.02 26.34 9.81
N LEU A 677 0.06 25.44 10.04
CA LEU A 677 -1.29 25.80 10.52
C LEU A 677 -1.29 26.31 11.98
N LEU A 678 -0.22 26.03 12.72
CA LEU A 678 -0.03 26.49 14.11
C LEU A 678 0.91 27.69 14.22
N ALA A 679 1.52 28.14 13.12
CA ALA A 679 2.42 29.28 13.12
C ALA A 679 1.67 30.54 13.61
N GLY A 680 2.16 31.17 14.69
CA GLY A 680 1.55 32.36 15.29
C GLY A 680 0.66 32.09 16.51
N LEU A 681 0.34 30.84 16.85
CA LEU A 681 -0.33 30.49 18.11
C LEU A 681 0.68 30.42 19.28
N PRO A 682 0.32 30.86 20.51
CA PRO A 682 1.24 30.85 21.65
C PRO A 682 1.65 29.41 22.00
N LYS A 683 2.96 29.15 22.03
CA LYS A 683 3.54 27.85 22.43
C LYS A 683 3.08 27.49 23.85
N SER A 684 2.44 26.33 24.03
CA SER A 684 2.07 25.87 25.36
C SER A 684 3.30 25.37 26.14
N ARG A 685 3.31 25.60 27.46
CA ARG A 685 4.27 24.97 28.38
C ARG A 685 3.95 23.48 28.47
N PRO A 686 4.96 22.58 28.43
CA PRO A 686 4.72 21.15 28.56
C PRO A 686 4.03 20.85 29.90
N ARG A 687 2.84 20.23 29.85
CA ARG A 687 2.20 19.66 31.05
C ARG A 687 3.13 18.57 31.59
N LYS A 688 3.65 18.75 32.81
CA LYS A 688 4.39 17.71 33.54
C LYS A 688 3.55 16.43 33.54
N ARG A 689 4.04 15.37 32.89
CA ARG A 689 3.50 14.00 33.03
C ARG A 689 3.24 13.74 34.51
N ARG A 690 1.99 13.53 34.90
CA ARG A 690 1.67 12.97 36.21
C ARG A 690 2.37 11.61 36.26
N ARG A 691 3.39 11.50 37.13
CA ARG A 691 3.93 10.19 37.53
C ARG A 691 2.74 9.36 38.01
N VAL A 692 2.38 8.33 37.26
CA VAL A 692 1.63 7.20 37.80
C VAL A 692 2.55 6.61 38.88
N VAL A 693 2.24 6.90 40.14
CA VAL A 693 2.90 6.25 41.26
C VAL A 693 2.45 4.80 41.22
N ALA A 694 3.37 3.92 40.82
CA ALA A 694 3.20 2.48 40.97
C ALA A 694 2.88 2.19 42.44
N ALA A 695 1.69 1.64 42.69
CA ALA A 695 1.34 1.09 43.99
C ALA A 695 2.26 -0.10 44.29
N ARG A 696 3.32 0.15 45.05
CA ARG A 696 4.12 -0.92 45.67
C ARG A 696 3.21 -1.66 46.65
N GLN A 697 2.88 -2.91 46.33
CA GLN A 697 2.49 -3.90 47.32
C GLN A 697 3.61 -3.98 48.37
N VAL A 698 3.33 -3.49 49.58
CA VAL A 698 4.16 -3.73 50.75
C VAL A 698 3.60 -4.97 51.44
N VAL A 699 4.30 -6.09 51.27
CA VAL A 699 4.22 -7.25 52.14
C VAL A 699 4.93 -6.90 53.44
N ARG A 700 4.20 -6.79 54.54
CA ARG A 700 4.64 -6.93 55.95
C ARG A 700 3.35 -7.12 56.75
N GLY A 701 3.12 -8.25 57.43
CA GLY A 701 3.97 -8.78 58.49
C GLY A 701 3.17 -8.60 59.78
N VAL A 702 2.69 -9.71 60.34
CA VAL A 702 1.82 -9.81 61.52
C VAL A 702 2.54 -9.28 62.77
N VAL A 703 1.74 -8.82 63.74
CA VAL A 703 2.00 -8.67 65.19
C VAL A 703 2.27 -7.24 65.70
N GLY A 704 1.36 -6.76 66.58
CA GLY A 704 1.79 -6.19 67.87
C GLY A 704 1.36 -4.76 68.23
N GLN A 705 0.46 -4.68 69.22
CA GLN A 705 0.41 -3.69 70.32
C GLN A 705 0.04 -2.22 70.04
N GLU A 706 -1.13 -1.81 70.57
CA GLU A 706 -1.29 -0.94 71.76
C GLU A 706 -1.02 0.55 71.47
N ARG A 707 -2.10 1.33 71.34
CA ARG A 707 -2.66 2.19 72.40
C ARG A 707 -1.73 3.32 72.85
N GLN A 708 -2.22 4.52 72.51
CA GLN A 708 -2.39 5.69 73.38
C GLN A 708 -1.23 6.69 73.60
N ARG A 709 -1.66 7.96 73.46
CA ARG A 709 -1.14 9.24 73.99
C ARG A 709 -0.07 9.89 73.10
N LEU A 710 -0.24 11.12 72.62
CA LEU A 710 -1.03 12.29 73.03
C LEU A 710 -1.52 13.06 71.80
#